data_AF-A0AA42HA80-F1
#
_entry.id   AF-A0AA42HA80-F1
#
_cell.length_a   1.000
_cell.length_b   1.000
_cell.length_c   1.000
_cell.angle_alpha   90.00
_cell.angle_beta   90.00
_cell.angle_gamma   90.00
#
_symmetry.space_group_name_H-M   'P 1'
#
loop_
_entity.id
_entity.type
_entity.pdbx_description
1 polymer ?
#
loop_
_entity_poly.entity_id
_entity_poly.type
_entity_poly.pdbx_seq_one_letter_code
_entity_poly.pdbx_strand_id
1 'polypeptide(L)'
;MKQSEPRAEQDIFNDLAQLSTAPGFVHVLSWMSLRDNYVTFDGAMDGNALAASYAPGRTVRTEFSTLLGLMVRQPIDLSEPSPAEIQVLFDRTKTLLEELHERLGRPMWDSIIEAAKVAEAGAERPPSPFTRADVLREPIFYGAESAYSFQYRDMALERYAADEAWLLANKGFSIADAQAIAGAISELQNIKIMDALSSLKAGASHSSSLLSGFTTTAEEIAAHCTRPRETVQAMLATFSVPAPSNQDFTSLGAFNVVNACPIIALPDGRYIALQTYGIVESLYDSPFYWMIGDKSYRAKASAHRGAFTEQFVAKRLRSVFGESNVYCNVNIEGTGGRVSEMDVLVLFGDRAVIVQCKSKKMTLESRKGNDQTLRADFQKAVQDAYDQGLLCAQSLRRPSLDFMKEDGSKLKIPELRDIFILCAVSDHYPVLTVQARHFLEYEEDAVIHAPLVADVFLIDVLAEMLASPLRLLSYIDRRVGYAERVHGTNELAILGYHLSQNLWFEDKTSMAMVADDFSLDLDTAMTVRREGIPGTATPKGILTKFTGTHVARIIEKIEHEANSDLIDLGFLLLDINGDTVKQLDQGMKDVARRTRLDGRPHDFTLGFDTGDAGLTIHCSRAAASDALDALVGHCQRRKYVHRADNWFGLLVREADGLPKFSLATRFPWKHDSRMEKLTQGMVLNGNSGSARSASSNRTPDGSKIGRNDPCFCGSGKKFKKCCFL
;
A
#
# COMPACT_ATOMS: atom_id res chain seq x y z
N MET A 1 -18.76 33.16 -2.53
CA MET A 1 -20.11 32.78 -3.01
C MET A 1 -20.95 32.41 -1.80
N LYS A 2 -22.15 32.96 -1.62
CA LYS A 2 -23.12 32.40 -0.66
C LYS A 2 -23.66 31.10 -1.29
N GLN A 3 -23.06 29.96 -0.99
CA GLN A 3 -23.74 28.69 -1.22
C GLN A 3 -25.01 28.68 -0.36
N SER A 4 -26.15 28.31 -0.94
CA SER A 4 -27.36 28.03 -0.19
C SER A 4 -27.07 26.96 0.87
N GLU A 5 -27.74 27.03 2.01
CA GLU A 5 -27.62 26.00 3.03
C GLU A 5 -28.05 24.64 2.46
N PRO A 6 -27.21 23.59 2.56
CA PRO A 6 -27.56 22.28 2.03
C PRO A 6 -28.77 21.72 2.77
N ARG A 7 -29.62 20.98 2.05
CA ARG A 7 -30.84 20.35 2.57
C ARG A 7 -30.52 19.41 3.74
N ALA A 8 -31.48 19.17 4.62
CA ALA A 8 -31.30 18.21 5.69
C ALA A 8 -31.00 16.80 5.14
N GLU A 9 -30.05 16.10 5.76
CA GLU A 9 -29.62 14.75 5.33
C GLU A 9 -30.79 13.77 5.22
N GLN A 10 -31.71 13.80 6.19
CA GLN A 10 -32.87 12.92 6.20
C GLN A 10 -33.83 13.20 5.03
N ASP A 11 -33.96 14.46 4.60
CA ASP A 11 -34.83 14.80 3.47
C ASP A 11 -34.23 14.26 2.16
N ILE A 12 -32.91 14.40 1.98
CA ILE A 12 -32.21 13.84 0.81
C ILE A 12 -32.30 12.31 0.82
N PHE A 13 -32.09 11.67 1.98
CA PHE A 13 -32.23 10.22 2.14
C PHE A 13 -33.66 9.73 1.83
N ASN A 14 -34.69 10.47 2.27
CA ASN A 14 -36.08 10.14 1.99
C ASN A 14 -36.42 10.30 0.50
N ASP A 15 -35.90 11.34 -0.17
CA ASP A 15 -36.05 11.51 -1.62
C ASP A 15 -35.37 10.38 -2.39
N LEU A 16 -34.16 9.97 -1.99
CA LEU A 16 -33.48 8.79 -2.55
C LEU A 16 -34.30 7.53 -2.33
N ALA A 17 -34.90 7.37 -1.15
CA ALA A 17 -35.76 6.24 -0.83
C ALA A 17 -37.00 6.22 -1.73
N GLN A 18 -37.63 7.37 -1.95
CA GLN A 18 -38.78 7.49 -2.87
C GLN A 18 -38.37 7.25 -4.32
N LEU A 19 -37.22 7.76 -4.77
CA LEU A 19 -36.73 7.55 -6.13
C LEU A 19 -36.44 6.06 -6.39
N SER A 20 -35.90 5.36 -5.39
CA SER A 20 -35.54 3.94 -5.48
C SER A 20 -36.75 3.00 -5.64
N THR A 21 -37.98 3.51 -5.48
CA THR A 21 -39.23 2.76 -5.70
C THR A 21 -39.88 3.04 -7.05
N ALA A 22 -39.26 3.89 -7.89
CA ALA A 22 -39.76 4.14 -9.23
C ALA A 22 -39.84 2.83 -10.06
N PRO A 23 -40.86 2.66 -10.91
CA PRO A 23 -40.96 1.50 -11.80
C PRO A 23 -39.69 1.30 -12.62
N GLY A 24 -39.17 0.07 -12.65
CA GLY A 24 -37.94 -0.26 -13.36
C GLY A 24 -36.64 0.37 -12.83
N PHE A 25 -36.59 0.91 -11.61
CA PHE A 25 -35.37 1.52 -11.05
C PHE A 25 -34.16 0.57 -11.01
N VAL A 26 -34.38 -0.74 -10.87
CA VAL A 26 -33.33 -1.76 -10.95
C VAL A 26 -32.57 -1.75 -12.28
N HIS A 27 -33.21 -1.32 -13.38
CA HIS A 27 -32.58 -1.17 -14.69
C HIS A 27 -31.59 0.00 -14.67
N VAL A 28 -31.88 1.08 -13.94
CA VAL A 28 -30.95 2.21 -13.71
C VAL A 28 -29.71 1.71 -12.97
N LEU A 29 -29.90 0.94 -11.89
CA LEU A 29 -28.77 0.36 -11.14
C LEU A 29 -27.94 -0.61 -11.97
N SER A 30 -28.53 -1.33 -12.94
CA SER A 30 -27.75 -2.19 -13.86
C SER A 30 -26.80 -1.39 -14.76
N TRP A 31 -27.23 -0.21 -15.24
CA TRP A 31 -26.39 0.69 -16.02
C TRP A 31 -25.31 1.35 -15.15
N MET A 32 -25.68 1.81 -13.95
CA MET A 32 -24.73 2.36 -12.98
C MET A 32 -23.68 1.30 -12.59
N SER A 33 -24.08 0.06 -12.39
CA SER A 33 -23.17 -1.04 -12.07
C SER A 33 -22.12 -1.24 -13.16
N LEU A 34 -22.53 -1.33 -14.43
CA LEU A 34 -21.57 -1.44 -15.54
C LEU A 34 -20.62 -0.24 -15.60
N ARG A 35 -21.14 0.98 -15.41
CA ARG A 35 -20.34 2.22 -15.46
C ARG A 35 -19.32 2.30 -14.34
N ASP A 36 -19.73 1.97 -13.12
CA ASP A 36 -18.99 2.32 -11.91
C ASP A 36 -18.32 1.13 -11.24
N ASN A 37 -18.76 -0.11 -11.45
CA ASN A 37 -18.24 -1.29 -10.75
C ASN A 37 -17.45 -2.25 -11.67
N TYR A 38 -17.37 -1.96 -12.97
CA TYR A 38 -16.67 -2.79 -13.95
C TYR A 38 -15.60 -1.99 -14.67
N VAL A 39 -14.48 -2.66 -14.95
CA VAL A 39 -13.39 -2.11 -15.76
C VAL A 39 -13.45 -2.78 -17.12
N THR A 40 -13.57 -1.98 -18.18
CA THR A 40 -13.59 -2.49 -19.56
C THR A 40 -12.27 -2.19 -20.25
N PHE A 41 -11.69 -3.21 -20.87
CA PHE A 41 -10.43 -3.10 -21.60
C PHE A 41 -10.40 -4.12 -22.75
N ASP A 42 -9.55 -3.87 -23.74
CA ASP A 42 -9.31 -4.78 -24.86
C ASP A 42 -7.86 -5.30 -24.81
N GLY A 43 -7.70 -6.62 -24.87
CA GLY A 43 -6.40 -7.28 -24.78
C GLY A 43 -5.77 -7.23 -23.39
N ALA A 44 -4.92 -6.23 -23.12
CA ALA A 44 -4.11 -6.14 -21.91
C ALA A 44 -4.51 -4.94 -21.04
N MET A 45 -4.59 -5.16 -19.73
CA MET A 45 -4.94 -4.11 -18.77
C MET A 45 -3.77 -3.16 -18.52
N ASP A 46 -4.05 -1.87 -18.65
CA ASP A 46 -3.14 -0.76 -18.33
C ASP A 46 -3.81 0.25 -17.39
N GLY A 47 -3.04 1.24 -16.93
CA GLY A 47 -3.56 2.29 -16.05
C GLY A 47 -4.68 3.12 -16.69
N ASN A 48 -4.76 3.23 -18.01
CA ASN A 48 -5.83 4.00 -18.67
C ASN A 48 -7.18 3.30 -18.54
N ALA A 49 -7.20 1.97 -18.65
CA ALA A 49 -8.42 1.19 -18.43
C ALA A 49 -8.98 1.42 -17.03
N LEU A 50 -8.11 1.46 -16.02
CA LEU A 50 -8.51 1.62 -14.63
C LEU A 50 -8.78 3.07 -14.23
N ALA A 51 -8.25 4.06 -14.96
CA ALA A 51 -8.38 5.49 -14.66
C ALA A 51 -9.84 5.95 -14.57
N ALA A 52 -10.76 5.32 -15.32
CA ALA A 52 -12.19 5.57 -15.23
C ALA A 52 -12.75 5.33 -13.81
N SER A 53 -12.12 4.45 -13.03
CA SER A 53 -12.49 4.20 -11.63
C SER A 53 -12.23 5.40 -10.71
N TYR A 54 -11.41 6.36 -11.13
CA TYR A 54 -11.10 7.59 -10.39
C TYR A 54 -11.79 8.82 -10.99
N ALA A 55 -12.68 8.63 -11.96
CA ALA A 55 -13.37 9.73 -12.62
C ALA A 55 -14.29 10.48 -11.64
N PRO A 56 -14.27 11.83 -11.64
CA PRO A 56 -15.21 12.62 -10.86
C PRO A 56 -16.67 12.30 -11.23
N GLY A 57 -17.55 12.20 -10.22
CA GLY A 57 -18.98 11.91 -10.41
C GLY A 57 -19.32 10.43 -10.64
N ARG A 58 -18.34 9.52 -10.48
CA ARG A 58 -18.59 8.09 -10.29
C ARG A 58 -19.38 7.87 -9.00
N THR A 59 -20.36 6.96 -9.04
CA THR A 59 -21.07 6.55 -7.82
C THR A 59 -20.17 5.63 -7.01
N VAL A 60 -19.80 6.05 -5.79
CA VAL A 60 -18.92 5.25 -4.93
C VAL A 60 -19.68 4.04 -4.35
N ARG A 61 -18.95 3.05 -3.84
CA ARG A 61 -19.55 1.78 -3.38
C ARG A 61 -20.60 1.96 -2.29
N THR A 62 -20.35 2.87 -1.36
CA THR A 62 -21.26 3.19 -0.24
C THR A 62 -22.55 3.84 -0.72
N GLU A 63 -22.49 4.72 -1.72
CA GLU A 63 -23.67 5.28 -2.41
C GLU A 63 -24.45 4.18 -3.15
N PHE A 64 -23.75 3.35 -3.93
CA PHE A 64 -24.39 2.26 -4.68
C PHE A 64 -25.11 1.28 -3.73
N SER A 65 -24.45 0.91 -2.63
CA SER A 65 -25.02 0.05 -1.60
C SER A 65 -26.20 0.71 -0.89
N THR A 66 -26.17 2.04 -0.71
CA THR A 66 -27.31 2.81 -0.18
C THR A 66 -28.51 2.73 -1.12
N LEU A 67 -28.33 2.95 -2.43
CA LEU A 67 -29.41 2.83 -3.41
C LEU A 67 -29.97 1.41 -3.47
N LEU A 68 -29.10 0.40 -3.48
CA LEU A 68 -29.49 -1.01 -3.45
C LEU A 68 -30.30 -1.34 -2.19
N GLY A 69 -29.83 -0.86 -1.03
CA GLY A 69 -30.48 -1.02 0.27
C GLY A 69 -31.85 -0.34 0.35
N LEU A 70 -31.99 0.84 -0.27
CA LEU A 70 -33.26 1.57 -0.37
C LEU A 70 -34.23 0.87 -1.32
N MET A 71 -33.77 0.38 -2.47
CA MET A 71 -34.61 -0.32 -3.46
C MET A 71 -35.23 -1.60 -2.87
N VAL A 72 -34.47 -2.40 -2.11
CA VAL A 72 -35.00 -3.64 -1.51
C VAL A 72 -36.01 -3.40 -0.38
N ARG A 73 -36.27 -2.16 0.03
CA ARG A 73 -37.33 -1.83 1.02
C ARG A 73 -38.74 -2.03 0.46
N GLN A 74 -38.89 -2.10 -0.84
CA GLN A 74 -40.17 -2.32 -1.51
C GLN A 74 -40.07 -3.52 -2.46
N PRO A 75 -41.21 -4.10 -2.89
CA PRO A 75 -41.21 -5.05 -4.00
C PRO A 75 -40.50 -4.44 -5.22
N ILE A 76 -39.62 -5.20 -5.85
CA ILE A 76 -38.85 -4.73 -7.01
C ILE A 76 -39.73 -4.81 -8.25
N ASP A 77 -39.92 -3.67 -8.90
CA ASP A 77 -40.57 -3.59 -10.19
C ASP A 77 -39.55 -3.89 -11.31
N LEU A 78 -39.80 -4.95 -12.08
CA LEU A 78 -38.97 -5.41 -13.19
C LEU A 78 -39.48 -4.93 -14.56
N SER A 79 -40.43 -3.99 -14.59
CA SER A 79 -40.90 -3.42 -15.84
C SER A 79 -39.78 -2.62 -16.48
N GLU A 80 -39.59 -2.83 -17.78
CA GLU A 80 -38.51 -2.19 -18.49
C GLU A 80 -38.89 -0.74 -18.85
N PRO A 81 -38.17 0.28 -18.32
CA PRO A 81 -38.41 1.66 -18.69
C PRO A 81 -37.81 1.95 -20.07
N SER A 82 -38.36 2.97 -20.76
CA SER A 82 -37.74 3.49 -21.97
C SER A 82 -36.36 4.13 -21.67
N PRO A 83 -35.47 4.24 -22.66
CA PRO A 83 -34.18 4.90 -22.48
C PRO A 83 -34.29 6.33 -21.92
N ALA A 84 -35.34 7.07 -22.29
CA ALA A 84 -35.59 8.42 -21.78
C ALA A 84 -35.97 8.42 -20.30
N GLU A 85 -36.79 7.46 -19.85
CA GLU A 85 -37.15 7.30 -18.44
C GLU A 85 -35.95 6.87 -17.60
N ILE A 86 -35.11 5.95 -18.11
CA ILE A 86 -33.84 5.56 -17.47
C ILE A 86 -32.96 6.80 -17.27
N GLN A 87 -32.80 7.64 -18.29
CA GLN A 87 -31.98 8.85 -18.20
C GLN A 87 -32.51 9.83 -17.14
N VAL A 88 -33.82 10.06 -17.08
CA VAL A 88 -34.43 10.94 -16.07
C VAL A 88 -34.18 10.43 -14.65
N LEU A 89 -34.34 9.13 -14.41
CA LEU A 89 -34.08 8.52 -13.10
C LEU A 89 -32.59 8.58 -12.74
N PHE A 90 -31.72 8.35 -13.71
CA PHE A 90 -30.27 8.43 -13.55
C PHE A 90 -29.81 9.84 -13.17
N ASP A 91 -30.27 10.86 -13.90
CA ASP A 91 -29.94 12.27 -13.64
C ASP A 91 -30.45 12.69 -12.25
N ARG A 92 -31.68 12.30 -11.89
CA ARG A 92 -32.23 12.59 -10.57
C ARG A 92 -31.47 11.90 -9.45
N THR A 93 -31.02 10.66 -9.67
CA THR A 93 -30.18 9.91 -8.72
C THR A 93 -28.87 10.66 -8.49
N LYS A 94 -28.19 11.06 -9.57
CA LYS A 94 -26.93 11.81 -9.51
C LYS A 94 -27.09 13.12 -8.74
N THR A 95 -28.13 13.92 -9.02
CA THR A 95 -28.39 15.17 -8.29
C THR A 95 -28.56 14.95 -6.80
N LEU A 96 -29.31 13.92 -6.39
CA LEU A 96 -29.54 13.64 -4.97
C LEU A 96 -28.28 13.13 -4.26
N LEU A 97 -27.44 12.35 -4.94
CA LEU A 97 -26.14 11.91 -4.40
C LEU A 97 -25.16 13.08 -4.27
N GLU A 98 -25.13 14.00 -5.24
CA GLU A 98 -24.33 15.24 -5.15
C GLU A 98 -24.80 16.12 -3.98
N GLU A 99 -26.12 16.32 -3.81
CA GLU A 99 -26.69 17.02 -2.65
C GLU A 99 -26.30 16.35 -1.33
N LEU A 100 -26.26 15.01 -1.30
CA LEU A 100 -25.84 14.27 -0.11
C LEU A 100 -24.36 14.47 0.19
N HIS A 101 -23.48 14.44 -0.82
CA HIS A 101 -22.06 14.69 -0.67
C HIS A 101 -21.80 16.09 -0.12
N GLU A 102 -22.45 17.12 -0.70
CA GLU A 102 -22.36 18.50 -0.21
C GLU A 102 -22.82 18.61 1.25
N ARG A 103 -23.90 17.90 1.62
CA ARG A 103 -24.42 17.92 2.99
C ARG A 103 -23.45 17.29 3.99
N LEU A 104 -22.83 16.17 3.64
CA LEU A 104 -21.85 15.49 4.48
C LEU A 104 -20.54 16.28 4.58
N GLY A 105 -20.10 16.97 3.53
CA GLY A 105 -18.91 17.81 3.54
C GLY A 105 -19.07 19.14 4.27
N ARG A 106 -20.31 19.55 4.59
CA ARG A 106 -20.60 20.86 5.21
C ARG A 106 -19.88 21.13 6.53
N PRO A 107 -19.78 20.18 7.50
CA PRO A 107 -19.06 20.41 8.76
C PRO A 107 -17.58 20.77 8.57
N MET A 108 -16.91 20.19 7.56
CA MET A 108 -15.53 20.53 7.21
C MET A 108 -15.45 21.98 6.70
N TRP A 109 -16.35 22.36 5.79
CA TRP A 109 -16.43 23.74 5.29
C TRP A 109 -16.68 24.76 6.39
N ASP A 110 -17.61 24.48 7.31
CA ASP A 110 -17.89 25.35 8.45
C ASP A 110 -16.65 25.50 9.35
N SER A 111 -15.90 24.42 9.57
CA SER A 111 -14.64 24.44 10.34
C SER A 111 -13.54 25.26 9.67
N ILE A 112 -13.43 25.21 8.34
CA ILE A 112 -12.48 26.05 7.57
C ILE A 112 -12.85 27.53 7.72
N ILE A 113 -14.13 27.87 7.61
CA ILE A 113 -14.62 29.25 7.78
C ILE A 113 -14.34 29.75 9.21
N GLU A 114 -14.57 28.91 10.22
CA GLU A 114 -14.27 29.22 11.62
C GLU A 114 -12.77 29.47 11.82
N ALA A 115 -11.91 28.57 11.33
CA ALA A 115 -10.46 28.71 11.41
C ALA A 115 -9.95 30.00 10.73
N ALA A 116 -10.52 30.38 9.59
CA ALA A 116 -10.19 31.63 8.90
C ALA A 116 -10.56 32.86 9.74
N LYS A 117 -11.75 32.87 10.35
CA LYS A 117 -12.20 33.97 11.23
C LYS A 117 -11.32 34.10 12.47
N VAL A 118 -10.94 32.99 13.09
CA VAL A 118 -10.07 32.95 14.26
C VAL A 118 -8.67 33.49 13.92
N ALA A 119 -8.14 33.11 12.75
CA ALA A 119 -6.87 33.62 12.26
C ALA A 119 -6.91 35.14 11.98
N GLU A 120 -8.00 35.63 11.38
CA GLU A 120 -8.21 37.07 11.18
C GLU A 120 -8.31 37.85 12.51
N ALA A 121 -8.88 37.22 13.55
CA ALA A 121 -9.01 37.80 14.88
C ALA A 121 -7.70 37.74 15.72
N GLY A 122 -6.62 37.14 15.19
CA GLY A 122 -5.35 36.98 15.91
C GLY A 122 -5.43 36.07 17.14
N ALA A 123 -6.46 35.21 17.21
CA ALA A 123 -6.65 34.26 18.29
C ALA A 123 -5.93 32.93 18.01
N GLU A 124 -5.80 32.08 19.04
CA GLU A 124 -5.16 30.76 18.89
C GLU A 124 -5.89 29.91 17.85
N ARG A 125 -5.11 29.26 16.99
CA ARG A 125 -5.63 28.42 15.92
C ARG A 125 -6.44 27.26 16.53
N PRO A 126 -7.67 27.00 16.07
CA PRO A 126 -8.46 25.90 16.59
C PRO A 126 -7.78 24.56 16.32
N PRO A 127 -8.07 23.51 17.12
CA PRO A 127 -7.59 22.16 16.87
C PRO A 127 -8.04 21.67 15.48
N SER A 128 -7.32 20.68 14.94
CA SER A 128 -7.64 20.12 13.63
C SER A 128 -9.11 19.69 13.56
N PRO A 129 -9.86 20.04 12.49
CA PRO A 129 -11.26 19.67 12.35
C PRO A 129 -11.46 18.16 12.25
N PHE A 130 -10.44 17.43 11.79
CA PHE A 130 -10.43 15.97 11.74
C PHE A 130 -10.40 15.29 13.12
N THR A 131 -10.38 16.05 14.21
CA THR A 131 -10.58 15.51 15.56
C THR A 131 -12.05 15.32 15.95
N ARG A 132 -12.98 15.78 15.10
CA ARG A 132 -14.43 15.71 15.29
C ARG A 132 -15.06 14.64 14.37
N ALA A 133 -15.94 13.84 14.94
CA ALA A 133 -16.60 12.74 14.25
C ALA A 133 -17.61 13.23 13.22
N ASP A 134 -18.24 14.39 13.41
CA ASP A 134 -19.16 14.97 12.43
C ASP A 134 -18.46 15.39 11.13
N VAL A 135 -17.22 15.91 11.24
CA VAL A 135 -16.32 16.18 10.10
C VAL A 135 -15.86 14.89 9.43
N LEU A 136 -15.57 13.84 10.21
CA LEU A 136 -15.10 12.57 9.67
C LEU A 136 -16.19 11.74 8.97
N ARG A 137 -17.48 12.10 9.08
CA ARG A 137 -18.56 11.36 8.39
C ARG A 137 -18.40 11.34 6.88
N GLU A 138 -18.01 12.46 6.27
CA GLU A 138 -17.79 12.54 4.83
C GLU A 138 -16.66 11.62 4.37
N PRO A 139 -15.44 11.71 4.90
CA PRO A 139 -14.37 10.85 4.41
C PRO A 139 -14.56 9.40 4.85
N ILE A 140 -15.27 9.10 5.95
CA ILE A 140 -15.68 7.72 6.29
C ILE A 140 -16.62 7.13 5.23
N PHE A 141 -17.50 7.94 4.64
CA PHE A 141 -18.49 7.49 3.67
C PHE A 141 -17.94 7.47 2.23
N TYR A 142 -17.11 8.45 1.88
CA TYR A 142 -16.58 8.66 0.51
C TYR A 142 -15.12 8.25 0.32
N GLY A 143 -14.39 7.98 1.41
CA GLY A 143 -12.98 7.63 1.35
C GLY A 143 -12.71 6.36 0.56
N ALA A 144 -11.52 6.31 -0.04
CA ALA A 144 -11.10 5.16 -0.82
C ALA A 144 -11.03 3.87 0.02
N GLU A 145 -11.24 2.77 -0.69
CA GLU A 145 -11.22 1.43 -0.13
C GLU A 145 -9.78 0.99 0.12
N SER A 146 -9.54 0.28 1.22
CA SER A 146 -8.20 -0.22 1.55
C SER A 146 -7.92 -1.64 1.06
N ALA A 147 -8.93 -2.29 0.45
CA ALA A 147 -8.85 -3.69 0.01
C ALA A 147 -9.32 -3.87 -1.43
N TYR A 148 -8.63 -4.72 -2.18
CA TYR A 148 -9.09 -5.21 -3.48
C TYR A 148 -10.09 -6.36 -3.33
N SER A 149 -10.94 -6.57 -4.33
CA SER A 149 -11.95 -7.66 -4.33
C SER A 149 -11.31 -9.05 -4.17
N PHE A 150 -10.20 -9.32 -4.86
CA PHE A 150 -9.49 -10.60 -4.73
C PHE A 150 -8.92 -10.82 -3.33
N GLN A 151 -8.59 -9.77 -2.59
CA GLN A 151 -8.08 -9.91 -1.23
C GLN A 151 -9.16 -10.47 -0.31
N TYR A 152 -10.37 -9.91 -0.37
CA TYR A 152 -11.50 -10.47 0.37
C TYR A 152 -11.81 -11.92 -0.03
N ARG A 153 -11.85 -12.18 -1.35
CA ARG A 153 -12.08 -13.52 -1.91
C ARG A 153 -11.07 -14.55 -1.39
N ASP A 154 -9.79 -14.23 -1.45
CA ASP A 154 -8.72 -15.18 -1.17
C ASP A 154 -8.50 -15.33 0.35
N MET A 155 -8.51 -14.21 1.09
CA MET A 155 -8.27 -14.22 2.54
C MET A 155 -9.42 -14.84 3.33
N ALA A 156 -10.65 -14.87 2.79
CA ALA A 156 -11.77 -15.55 3.43
C ALA A 156 -11.50 -17.05 3.67
N LEU A 157 -10.74 -17.71 2.77
CA LEU A 157 -10.37 -19.12 2.93
C LEU A 157 -9.52 -19.33 4.18
N GLU A 158 -8.44 -18.57 4.32
CA GLU A 158 -7.52 -18.67 5.47
C GLU A 158 -8.21 -18.23 6.77
N ARG A 159 -9.04 -17.18 6.70
CA ARG A 159 -9.76 -16.61 7.86
C ARG A 159 -10.74 -17.59 8.49
N TYR A 160 -11.42 -18.41 7.69
CA TYR A 160 -12.45 -19.33 8.16
C TYR A 160 -12.07 -20.81 8.07
N ALA A 161 -10.79 -21.13 7.78
CA ALA A 161 -10.31 -22.50 7.70
C ALA A 161 -10.57 -23.28 9.01
N ALA A 162 -10.36 -22.65 10.17
CA ALA A 162 -10.61 -23.25 11.48
C ALA A 162 -12.11 -23.38 11.82
N ASP A 163 -12.99 -22.76 11.04
CA ASP A 163 -14.44 -22.70 11.26
C ASP A 163 -15.22 -23.56 10.25
N GLU A 164 -14.55 -24.32 9.39
CA GLU A 164 -15.16 -25.10 8.32
C GLU A 164 -16.24 -26.07 8.83
N ALA A 165 -15.96 -26.78 9.92
CA ALA A 165 -16.92 -27.69 10.54
C ALA A 165 -18.20 -26.97 11.01
N TRP A 166 -18.06 -25.75 11.54
CA TRP A 166 -19.21 -24.94 11.96
C TRP A 166 -20.01 -24.46 10.74
N LEU A 167 -19.34 -24.01 9.67
CA LEU A 167 -19.98 -23.58 8.43
C LEU A 167 -20.78 -24.70 7.78
N LEU A 168 -20.19 -25.89 7.63
CA LEU A 168 -20.88 -27.05 7.07
C LEU A 168 -22.12 -27.43 7.89
N ALA A 169 -21.99 -27.49 9.21
CA ALA A 169 -23.08 -27.90 10.09
C ALA A 169 -24.24 -26.90 10.15
N ASN A 170 -23.95 -25.59 10.07
CA ASN A 170 -24.95 -24.53 10.29
C ASN A 170 -25.45 -23.87 9.01
N LYS A 171 -24.66 -23.92 7.93
CA LYS A 171 -24.93 -23.22 6.67
C LYS A 171 -25.01 -24.15 5.46
N GLY A 172 -24.53 -25.40 5.58
CA GLY A 172 -24.62 -26.40 4.50
C GLY A 172 -23.61 -26.21 3.37
N PHE A 173 -22.58 -25.38 3.57
CA PHE A 173 -21.49 -25.15 2.63
C PHE A 173 -20.18 -24.83 3.37
N SER A 174 -19.04 -25.13 2.74
CA SER A 174 -17.71 -24.68 3.20
C SER A 174 -17.41 -23.27 2.68
N ILE A 175 -16.46 -22.57 3.30
CA ILE A 175 -16.04 -21.25 2.77
C ILE A 175 -15.46 -21.35 1.34
N ALA A 176 -14.84 -22.49 1.01
CA ALA A 176 -14.35 -22.77 -0.35
C ALA A 176 -15.48 -22.92 -1.37
N ASP A 177 -16.61 -23.52 -0.99
CA ASP A 177 -17.80 -23.56 -1.84
C ASP A 177 -18.33 -22.14 -2.07
N ALA A 178 -18.43 -21.33 -1.02
CA ALA A 178 -18.91 -19.95 -1.13
C ALA A 178 -18.02 -19.08 -2.03
N GLN A 179 -16.69 -19.24 -1.93
CA GLN A 179 -15.73 -18.59 -2.82
C GLN A 179 -15.92 -19.02 -4.28
N ALA A 180 -16.03 -20.32 -4.55
CA ALA A 180 -16.24 -20.84 -5.89
C ALA A 180 -17.57 -20.35 -6.52
N ILE A 181 -18.62 -20.27 -5.71
CA ILE A 181 -19.93 -19.75 -6.12
C ILE A 181 -19.86 -18.26 -6.44
N ALA A 182 -19.20 -17.44 -5.62
CA ALA A 182 -19.02 -16.01 -5.89
C ALA A 182 -18.18 -15.76 -7.16
N GLY A 183 -17.16 -16.59 -7.39
CA GLY A 183 -16.38 -16.60 -8.63
C GLY A 183 -17.25 -16.89 -9.85
N ALA A 184 -18.07 -17.94 -9.79
CA ALA A 184 -19.00 -18.30 -10.87
C ALA A 184 -20.05 -17.22 -11.16
N ILE A 185 -20.58 -16.54 -10.14
CA ILE A 185 -21.47 -15.40 -10.34
C ILE A 185 -20.75 -14.31 -11.14
N SER A 186 -19.52 -13.96 -10.75
CA SER A 186 -18.75 -12.90 -11.42
C SER A 186 -18.39 -13.27 -12.87
N GLU A 187 -17.99 -14.51 -13.12
CA GLU A 187 -17.66 -15.02 -14.46
C GLU A 187 -18.89 -15.09 -15.38
N LEU A 188 -20.01 -15.59 -14.87
CA LEU A 188 -21.28 -15.60 -15.61
C LEU A 188 -21.74 -14.18 -15.95
N GLN A 189 -21.56 -13.23 -15.04
CA GLN A 189 -21.89 -11.82 -15.30
C GLN A 189 -21.02 -11.24 -16.42
N ASN A 190 -19.71 -11.48 -16.41
CA ASN A 190 -18.84 -11.02 -17.48
C ASN A 190 -19.31 -11.52 -18.86
N ILE A 191 -19.73 -12.79 -18.95
CA ILE A 191 -20.28 -13.36 -20.19
C ILE A 191 -21.61 -12.68 -20.56
N LYS A 192 -22.57 -12.66 -19.64
CA LYS A 192 -23.94 -12.22 -19.92
C LYS A 192 -24.03 -10.70 -20.17
N ILE A 193 -23.19 -9.89 -19.52
CA ILE A 193 -23.08 -8.45 -19.78
C ILE A 193 -22.58 -8.21 -21.21
N MET A 194 -21.55 -8.93 -21.65
CA MET A 194 -21.01 -8.80 -23.01
C MET A 194 -22.02 -9.24 -24.07
N ASP A 195 -22.78 -10.31 -23.81
CA ASP A 195 -23.87 -10.76 -24.68
C ASP A 195 -25.01 -9.73 -24.76
N ALA A 196 -25.40 -9.14 -23.63
CA ALA A 196 -26.41 -8.09 -23.56
C ALA A 196 -25.97 -6.85 -24.35
N LEU A 197 -24.73 -6.38 -24.14
CA LEU A 197 -24.16 -5.24 -24.88
C LEU A 197 -24.06 -5.51 -26.38
N SER A 198 -23.68 -6.73 -26.77
CA SER A 198 -23.58 -7.11 -28.18
C SER A 198 -24.96 -7.14 -28.85
N SER A 199 -25.97 -7.64 -28.14
CA SER A 199 -27.37 -7.68 -28.61
C SER A 199 -27.97 -6.28 -28.78
N LEU A 200 -27.66 -5.37 -27.85
CA LEU A 200 -28.02 -3.95 -27.93
C LEU A 200 -27.38 -3.26 -29.14
N LYS A 201 -26.07 -3.45 -29.34
CA LYS A 201 -25.34 -2.88 -30.48
C LYS A 201 -25.84 -3.38 -31.84
N ALA A 202 -26.22 -4.65 -31.92
CA ALA A 202 -26.72 -5.26 -33.14
C ALA A 202 -28.16 -4.87 -33.50
N GLY A 203 -28.88 -4.15 -32.61
CA GLY A 203 -30.31 -3.90 -32.77
C GLY A 203 -31.17 -5.18 -32.76
N ALA A 204 -30.60 -6.29 -32.27
CA ALA A 204 -31.23 -7.60 -32.23
C ALA A 204 -32.16 -7.76 -31.01
N SER A 205 -32.02 -6.87 -30.02
CA SER A 205 -32.85 -6.82 -28.82
C SER A 205 -33.88 -5.70 -28.91
N HIS A 206 -35.14 -6.00 -28.58
CA HIS A 206 -36.15 -4.98 -28.28
C HIS A 206 -36.02 -4.40 -26.86
N SER A 207 -35.20 -5.03 -26.01
CA SER A 207 -34.87 -4.56 -24.66
C SER A 207 -33.65 -3.62 -24.72
N SER A 208 -33.76 -2.48 -24.05
CA SER A 208 -32.73 -1.49 -23.71
C SER A 208 -32.03 -1.73 -22.37
N SER A 209 -32.27 -2.88 -21.72
CA SER A 209 -31.76 -3.17 -20.38
C SER A 209 -30.53 -4.06 -20.36
N LEU A 210 -29.64 -3.81 -19.38
CA LEU A 210 -28.54 -4.71 -18.99
C LEU A 210 -28.89 -5.67 -17.85
N LEU A 211 -30.11 -5.65 -17.31
CA LEU A 211 -30.45 -6.39 -16.10
C LEU A 211 -30.29 -7.91 -16.27
N SER A 212 -30.54 -8.43 -17.48
CA SER A 212 -30.31 -9.84 -17.82
C SER A 212 -28.83 -10.25 -17.65
N GLY A 213 -27.90 -9.31 -17.86
CA GLY A 213 -26.46 -9.48 -17.62
C GLY A 213 -26.11 -9.73 -16.16
N PHE A 214 -26.92 -9.21 -15.24
CA PHE A 214 -26.73 -9.31 -13.78
C PHE A 214 -27.62 -10.35 -13.10
N THR A 215 -28.44 -11.05 -13.89
CA THR A 215 -29.42 -12.02 -13.37
C THR A 215 -28.95 -13.45 -13.62
N THR A 216 -29.01 -14.32 -12.61
CA THR A 216 -28.61 -15.73 -12.69
C THR A 216 -29.60 -16.65 -11.98
N THR A 217 -29.47 -17.95 -12.19
CA THR A 217 -30.21 -19.01 -11.49
C THR A 217 -29.26 -19.93 -10.73
N ALA A 218 -29.77 -20.64 -9.72
CA ALA A 218 -28.96 -21.60 -8.98
C ALA A 218 -28.42 -22.73 -9.89
N GLU A 219 -29.18 -23.11 -10.92
CA GLU A 219 -28.82 -24.12 -11.91
C GLU A 219 -27.67 -23.66 -12.80
N GLU A 220 -27.73 -22.43 -13.32
CA GLU A 220 -26.63 -21.83 -14.10
C GLU A 220 -25.34 -21.77 -13.26
N ILE A 221 -25.44 -21.29 -12.01
CA ILE A 221 -24.29 -21.18 -11.12
C ILE A 221 -23.71 -22.57 -10.80
N ALA A 222 -24.54 -23.54 -10.42
CA ALA A 222 -24.11 -24.89 -10.09
C ALA A 222 -23.41 -25.59 -11.26
N ALA A 223 -23.94 -25.42 -12.48
CA ALA A 223 -23.33 -25.93 -13.70
C ALA A 223 -21.95 -25.31 -13.95
N HIS A 224 -21.81 -23.99 -13.71
CA HIS A 224 -20.58 -23.25 -13.95
C HIS A 224 -19.46 -23.57 -12.94
N CYS A 225 -19.76 -23.58 -11.63
CA CYS A 225 -18.77 -23.89 -10.59
C CYS A 225 -18.60 -25.39 -10.29
N THR A 226 -19.38 -26.26 -10.96
CA THR A 226 -19.36 -27.72 -10.75
C THR A 226 -19.64 -28.13 -9.30
N ARG A 227 -20.49 -27.38 -8.59
CA ARG A 227 -20.90 -27.67 -7.20
C ARG A 227 -22.31 -28.26 -7.13
N PRO A 228 -22.65 -29.05 -6.10
CA PRO A 228 -24.00 -29.54 -5.91
C PRO A 228 -25.00 -28.38 -5.85
N ARG A 229 -26.15 -28.55 -6.51
CA ARG A 229 -27.19 -27.52 -6.55
C ARG A 229 -27.67 -27.14 -5.16
N GLU A 230 -27.75 -28.11 -4.25
CA GLU A 230 -28.15 -27.91 -2.86
C GLU A 230 -27.18 -27.01 -2.12
N THR A 231 -25.87 -27.18 -2.36
CA THR A 231 -24.82 -26.31 -1.79
C THR A 231 -24.93 -24.88 -2.34
N VAL A 232 -25.18 -24.73 -3.65
CA VAL A 232 -25.41 -23.42 -4.27
C VAL A 232 -26.64 -22.73 -3.68
N GLN A 233 -27.74 -23.45 -3.54
CA GLN A 233 -28.97 -22.93 -2.93
C GLN A 233 -28.76 -22.53 -1.46
N ALA A 234 -28.00 -23.30 -0.69
CA ALA A 234 -27.68 -22.97 0.71
C ALA A 234 -26.84 -21.69 0.83
N MET A 235 -25.85 -21.50 -0.05
CA MET A 235 -25.05 -20.29 -0.12
C MET A 235 -25.92 -19.09 -0.53
N LEU A 236 -26.69 -19.22 -1.62
CA LEU A 236 -27.58 -18.16 -2.09
C LEU A 236 -28.61 -17.78 -1.03
N ALA A 237 -29.20 -18.74 -0.32
CA ALA A 237 -30.11 -18.46 0.79
C ALA A 237 -29.46 -17.67 1.94
N THR A 238 -28.13 -17.77 2.10
CA THR A 238 -27.38 -17.09 3.16
C THR A 238 -26.93 -15.68 2.75
N PHE A 239 -26.56 -15.50 1.48
CA PHE A 239 -26.01 -14.24 0.96
C PHE A 239 -26.99 -13.42 0.12
N SER A 240 -28.25 -13.87 0.00
CA SER A 240 -29.30 -13.13 -0.68
C SER A 240 -30.36 -12.58 0.25
N VAL A 241 -30.99 -11.49 -0.19
CA VAL A 241 -32.11 -10.84 0.48
C VAL A 241 -33.33 -10.81 -0.47
N PRO A 242 -34.53 -11.19 -0.02
CA PRO A 242 -35.74 -11.00 -0.80
C PRO A 242 -36.19 -9.53 -0.74
N ALA A 243 -37.04 -9.10 -1.66
CA ALA A 243 -37.70 -7.80 -1.59
C ALA A 243 -39.22 -7.99 -1.41
N PRO A 244 -39.89 -7.28 -0.47
CA PRO A 244 -39.34 -6.25 0.42
C PRO A 244 -38.57 -6.81 1.63
N SER A 245 -37.51 -6.11 2.05
CA SER A 245 -36.68 -6.35 3.24
C SER A 245 -36.09 -5.02 3.76
N ASN A 246 -35.11 -5.03 4.67
CA ASN A 246 -34.29 -3.85 5.03
C ASN A 246 -35.06 -2.63 5.57
N GLN A 247 -36.22 -2.81 6.20
CA GLN A 247 -37.06 -1.70 6.67
C GLN A 247 -36.38 -0.85 7.76
N ASP A 248 -35.44 -1.45 8.50
CA ASP A 248 -34.66 -0.77 9.54
C ASP A 248 -33.57 0.17 8.98
N PHE A 249 -33.33 0.15 7.65
CA PHE A 249 -32.42 1.08 6.98
C PHE A 249 -33.08 2.45 6.78
N THR A 250 -33.21 3.20 7.87
CA THR A 250 -33.95 4.49 7.92
C THR A 250 -33.05 5.73 7.85
N SER A 251 -31.73 5.56 7.91
CA SER A 251 -30.74 6.63 7.75
C SER A 251 -29.40 6.06 7.27
N LEU A 252 -28.49 6.90 6.78
CA LEU A 252 -27.20 6.45 6.24
C LEU A 252 -26.33 5.68 7.23
N GLY A 253 -26.44 5.98 8.53
CA GLY A 253 -25.71 5.27 9.57
C GLY A 253 -26.40 4.03 10.11
N ALA A 254 -27.62 3.72 9.65
CA ALA A 254 -28.33 2.49 10.01
C ALA A 254 -27.69 1.28 9.33
N PHE A 255 -27.92 0.09 9.91
CA PHE A 255 -27.47 -1.15 9.28
C PHE A 255 -28.20 -1.36 7.95
N ASN A 256 -27.43 -1.59 6.89
CA ASN A 256 -27.95 -1.90 5.57
C ASN A 256 -27.72 -3.39 5.27
N VAL A 257 -28.80 -4.17 5.16
CA VAL A 257 -28.73 -5.63 5.01
C VAL A 257 -27.97 -6.06 3.75
N VAL A 258 -27.99 -5.24 2.69
CA VAL A 258 -27.32 -5.58 1.43
C VAL A 258 -25.79 -5.60 1.55
N ASN A 259 -25.22 -4.97 2.59
CA ASN A 259 -23.79 -5.08 2.87
C ASN A 259 -23.43 -6.48 3.41
N ALA A 260 -24.37 -7.19 4.04
CA ALA A 260 -24.18 -8.56 4.53
C ALA A 260 -24.72 -9.62 3.56
N CYS A 261 -25.75 -9.27 2.79
CA CYS A 261 -26.45 -10.12 1.82
C CYS A 261 -26.64 -9.34 0.49
N PRO A 262 -25.58 -9.21 -0.33
CA PRO A 262 -25.55 -8.32 -1.51
C PRO A 262 -26.28 -8.88 -2.73
N ILE A 263 -26.77 -10.12 -2.68
CA ILE A 263 -27.54 -10.74 -3.76
C ILE A 263 -29.02 -10.50 -3.51
N ILE A 264 -29.80 -10.21 -4.54
CA ILE A 264 -31.26 -10.07 -4.43
C ILE A 264 -31.91 -11.36 -4.92
N ALA A 265 -32.76 -11.97 -4.09
CA ALA A 265 -33.58 -13.11 -4.48
C ALA A 265 -34.92 -12.66 -5.06
N LEU A 266 -35.24 -13.11 -6.28
CA LEU A 266 -36.52 -12.85 -6.93
C LEU A 266 -37.54 -13.96 -6.63
N PRO A 267 -38.86 -13.66 -6.67
CA PRO A 267 -39.91 -14.64 -6.39
C PRO A 267 -39.94 -15.83 -7.37
N ASP A 268 -39.38 -15.67 -8.57
CA ASP A 268 -39.34 -16.69 -9.63
C ASP A 268 -38.10 -17.60 -9.56
N GLY A 269 -37.29 -17.48 -8.50
CA GLY A 269 -36.09 -18.30 -8.29
C GLY A 269 -34.82 -17.78 -8.98
N ARG A 270 -34.89 -16.61 -9.61
CA ARG A 270 -33.71 -15.89 -10.13
C ARG A 270 -33.04 -15.05 -9.05
N TYR A 271 -31.78 -14.71 -9.28
CA TYR A 271 -30.95 -13.91 -8.39
C TYR A 271 -30.32 -12.75 -9.16
N ILE A 272 -30.42 -11.54 -8.63
CA ILE A 272 -29.77 -10.34 -9.18
C ILE A 272 -28.55 -10.02 -8.31
N ALA A 273 -27.38 -9.83 -8.94
CA ALA A 273 -26.19 -9.35 -8.27
C ALA A 273 -25.64 -8.13 -9.02
N LEU A 274 -25.73 -6.94 -8.41
CA LEU A 274 -25.33 -5.68 -9.07
C LEU A 274 -23.96 -5.17 -8.62
N GLN A 275 -23.30 -5.84 -7.67
CA GLN A 275 -22.02 -5.41 -7.12
C GLN A 275 -21.21 -6.63 -6.66
N THR A 276 -20.35 -7.16 -7.54
CA THR A 276 -19.51 -8.35 -7.26
C THR A 276 -18.56 -8.15 -6.09
N TYR A 277 -18.01 -6.93 -5.92
CA TYR A 277 -17.20 -6.56 -4.77
C TYR A 277 -17.94 -6.83 -3.45
N GLY A 278 -19.22 -6.46 -3.36
CA GLY A 278 -20.01 -6.66 -2.15
C GLY A 278 -20.16 -8.14 -1.79
N ILE A 279 -20.24 -9.02 -2.79
CA ILE A 279 -20.31 -10.48 -2.57
C ILE A 279 -19.05 -10.95 -1.84
N VAL A 280 -17.87 -10.66 -2.38
CA VAL A 280 -16.60 -11.13 -1.78
C VAL A 280 -16.29 -10.43 -0.45
N GLU A 281 -16.63 -9.14 -0.30
CA GLU A 281 -16.56 -8.44 0.99
C GLU A 281 -17.45 -9.13 2.04
N SER A 282 -18.69 -9.50 1.67
CA SER A 282 -19.58 -10.23 2.56
C SER A 282 -19.09 -11.65 2.88
N LEU A 283 -18.39 -12.33 1.96
CA LEU A 283 -17.74 -13.62 2.24
C LEU A 283 -16.68 -13.48 3.34
N TYR A 284 -15.92 -12.41 3.31
CA TYR A 284 -14.89 -12.12 4.31
C TYR A 284 -15.49 -11.68 5.65
N ASP A 285 -16.59 -10.92 5.64
CA ASP A 285 -17.13 -10.27 6.83
C ASP A 285 -18.28 -11.01 7.52
N SER A 286 -19.29 -11.44 6.77
CA SER A 286 -20.55 -11.95 7.32
C SER A 286 -20.40 -13.21 8.18
N PRO A 287 -19.55 -14.21 7.85
CA PRO A 287 -19.47 -15.44 8.64
C PRO A 287 -19.11 -15.22 10.10
N PHE A 288 -18.23 -14.27 10.40
CA PHE A 288 -17.88 -13.90 11.77
C PHE A 288 -19.12 -13.49 12.59
N TYR A 289 -20.03 -12.68 12.02
CA TYR A 289 -21.21 -12.22 12.74
C TYR A 289 -22.22 -13.33 13.02
N TRP A 290 -22.34 -14.32 12.12
CA TRP A 290 -23.18 -15.50 12.38
C TRP A 290 -22.65 -16.30 13.56
N MET A 291 -21.33 -16.52 13.60
CA MET A 291 -20.66 -17.29 14.65
C MET A 291 -20.64 -16.58 16.00
N ILE A 292 -20.52 -15.25 16.03
CA ILE A 292 -20.66 -14.47 17.27
C ILE A 292 -22.12 -14.50 17.80
N GLY A 293 -23.10 -14.65 16.90
CA GLY A 293 -24.50 -14.89 17.25
C GLY A 293 -24.71 -16.22 17.99
N ASP A 294 -23.93 -17.24 17.66
CA ASP A 294 -23.91 -18.52 18.37
C ASP A 294 -23.16 -18.39 19.71
N LYS A 295 -23.93 -18.37 20.81
CA LYS A 295 -23.38 -18.22 22.17
C LYS A 295 -22.37 -19.31 22.53
N SER A 296 -22.53 -20.53 21.99
CA SER A 296 -21.65 -21.67 22.30
C SER A 296 -20.33 -21.60 21.54
N TYR A 297 -20.31 -20.92 20.39
CA TYR A 297 -19.17 -20.86 19.49
C TYR A 297 -18.43 -19.50 19.51
N ARG A 298 -19.08 -18.44 20.02
CA ARG A 298 -18.57 -17.07 20.08
C ARG A 298 -17.11 -16.93 20.51
N ALA A 299 -16.72 -17.63 21.58
CA ALA A 299 -15.35 -17.56 22.10
C ALA A 299 -14.33 -18.14 21.11
N LYS A 300 -14.66 -19.26 20.45
CA LYS A 300 -13.83 -19.88 19.41
C LYS A 300 -13.71 -18.96 18.19
N ALA A 301 -14.82 -18.42 17.70
CA ALA A 301 -14.82 -17.50 16.56
C ALA A 301 -14.00 -16.22 16.82
N SER A 302 -14.04 -15.67 18.04
CA SER A 302 -13.19 -14.54 18.41
C SER A 302 -11.70 -14.92 18.44
N ALA A 303 -11.36 -16.09 19.00
CA ALA A 303 -9.99 -16.58 19.03
C ALA A 303 -9.44 -16.87 17.62
N HIS A 304 -10.23 -17.53 16.76
CA HIS A 304 -9.82 -17.83 15.38
C HIS A 304 -9.59 -16.56 14.55
N ARG A 305 -10.42 -15.52 14.73
CA ARG A 305 -10.22 -14.23 14.04
C ARG A 305 -8.93 -13.53 14.47
N GLY A 306 -8.60 -13.56 15.76
CA GLY A 306 -7.32 -13.05 16.28
C GLY A 306 -6.15 -13.81 15.66
N ALA A 307 -6.17 -15.14 15.78
CA ALA A 307 -5.14 -16.03 15.24
C ALA A 307 -4.94 -15.87 13.73
N PHE A 308 -6.01 -15.71 12.95
CA PHE A 308 -5.92 -15.42 11.51
C PHE A 308 -5.08 -14.16 11.25
N THR A 309 -5.31 -13.09 12.00
CA THR A 309 -4.63 -11.80 11.79
C THR A 309 -3.13 -11.95 11.99
N GLU A 310 -2.74 -12.55 13.11
CA GLU A 310 -1.33 -12.79 13.47
C GLU A 310 -0.64 -13.73 12.46
N GLN A 311 -1.29 -14.84 12.13
CA GLN A 311 -0.76 -15.84 11.19
C GLN A 311 -0.63 -15.28 9.78
N PHE A 312 -1.62 -14.51 9.32
CA PHE A 312 -1.60 -13.89 8.00
C PHE A 312 -0.45 -12.88 7.88
N VAL A 313 -0.30 -11.99 8.86
CA VAL A 313 0.79 -11.02 8.86
C VAL A 313 2.14 -11.71 8.92
N ALA A 314 2.31 -12.71 9.81
CA ALA A 314 3.54 -13.47 9.89
C ALA A 314 3.88 -14.18 8.57
N LYS A 315 2.89 -14.79 7.90
CA LYS A 315 3.06 -15.41 6.58
C LYS A 315 3.54 -14.42 5.54
N ARG A 316 2.95 -13.21 5.49
CA ARG A 316 3.38 -12.16 4.56
C ARG A 316 4.79 -11.68 4.85
N LEU A 317 5.13 -11.43 6.11
CA LEU A 317 6.48 -11.02 6.49
C LEU A 317 7.52 -12.12 6.26
N ARG A 318 7.19 -13.40 6.47
CA ARG A 318 8.06 -14.55 6.14
C ARG A 318 8.37 -14.62 4.64
N SER A 319 7.40 -14.28 3.79
CA SER A 319 7.62 -14.23 2.34
C SER A 319 8.66 -13.18 1.91
N VAL A 320 8.88 -12.15 2.72
CA VAL A 320 9.86 -11.09 2.49
C VAL A 320 11.17 -11.38 3.23
N PHE A 321 11.10 -11.58 4.55
CA PHE A 321 12.26 -11.69 5.44
C PHE A 321 12.82 -13.11 5.58
N GLY A 322 12.09 -14.12 5.14
CA GLY A 322 12.43 -15.52 5.35
C GLY A 322 12.06 -16.05 6.73
N GLU A 323 11.87 -17.36 6.83
CA GLU A 323 11.43 -18.06 8.05
C GLU A 323 12.34 -17.83 9.25
N SER A 324 13.65 -17.68 9.04
CA SER A 324 14.64 -17.51 10.11
C SER A 324 14.61 -16.13 10.77
N ASN A 325 13.91 -15.16 10.18
CA ASN A 325 13.92 -13.77 10.63
C ASN A 325 12.57 -13.33 11.20
N VAL A 326 11.54 -14.18 11.16
CA VAL A 326 10.18 -13.85 11.60
C VAL A 326 9.72 -14.80 12.69
N TYR A 327 9.41 -14.22 13.85
CA TYR A 327 9.05 -14.94 15.06
C TYR A 327 7.63 -14.55 15.46
N CYS A 328 6.80 -15.52 15.82
CA CYS A 328 5.45 -15.31 16.32
C CYS A 328 5.40 -15.51 17.84
N ASN A 329 4.45 -14.85 18.50
CA ASN A 329 4.11 -15.07 19.92
C ASN A 329 5.34 -15.02 20.84
N VAL A 330 6.18 -13.99 20.66
CA VAL A 330 7.42 -13.86 21.43
C VAL A 330 7.10 -13.27 22.79
N ASN A 331 7.29 -14.08 23.83
CA ASN A 331 7.09 -13.72 25.22
C ASN A 331 8.28 -12.91 25.75
N ILE A 332 7.99 -11.82 26.44
CA ILE A 332 8.99 -11.03 27.18
C ILE A 332 8.85 -11.38 28.65
N GLU A 333 9.86 -12.01 29.23
CA GLU A 333 9.86 -12.47 30.61
C GLU A 333 10.87 -11.68 31.46
N GLY A 334 10.43 -11.27 32.66
CA GLY A 334 11.28 -10.70 33.69
C GLY A 334 11.24 -11.54 34.96
N THR A 335 11.93 -11.09 35.99
CA THR A 335 11.98 -11.77 37.30
C THR A 335 10.62 -11.89 37.99
N GLY A 336 9.66 -11.02 37.65
CA GLY A 336 8.29 -11.00 38.18
C GLY A 336 7.24 -11.70 37.30
N GLY A 337 7.65 -12.40 36.24
CA GLY A 337 6.76 -13.03 35.26
C GLY A 337 6.73 -12.34 33.90
N ARG A 338 5.70 -12.63 33.10
CA ARG A 338 5.52 -12.08 31.75
C ARG A 338 5.30 -10.57 31.80
N VAL A 339 6.15 -9.82 31.11
CA VAL A 339 6.09 -8.36 30.97
C VAL A 339 5.12 -7.97 29.86
N SER A 340 5.29 -8.58 28.68
CA SER A 340 4.45 -8.35 27.50
C SER A 340 4.66 -9.49 26.49
N GLU A 341 4.00 -9.40 25.34
CA GLU A 341 4.08 -10.31 24.21
C GLU A 341 4.09 -9.52 22.90
N MET A 342 4.90 -10.00 21.94
CA MET A 342 4.92 -9.54 20.56
C MET A 342 4.24 -10.58 19.67
N ASP A 343 3.13 -10.20 19.03
CA ASP A 343 2.40 -11.09 18.13
C ASP A 343 3.29 -11.54 16.97
N VAL A 344 3.98 -10.58 16.34
CA VAL A 344 5.02 -10.86 15.34
C VAL A 344 6.25 -9.97 15.56
N LEU A 345 7.44 -10.57 15.54
CA LEU A 345 8.73 -9.89 15.58
C LEU A 345 9.56 -10.28 14.35
N VAL A 346 10.00 -9.28 13.59
CA VAL A 346 11.02 -9.44 12.55
C VAL A 346 12.36 -8.95 13.11
N LEU A 347 13.41 -9.75 12.95
CA LEU A 347 14.80 -9.35 13.19
C LEU A 347 15.59 -9.47 11.90
N PHE A 348 16.13 -8.36 11.40
CA PHE A 348 16.91 -8.34 10.16
C PHE A 348 18.15 -7.45 10.32
N GLY A 349 19.31 -8.09 10.52
CA GLY A 349 20.53 -7.39 10.93
C GLY A 349 20.35 -6.76 12.32
N ASP A 350 20.44 -5.44 12.39
CA ASP A 350 20.21 -4.61 13.58
C ASP A 350 18.94 -3.74 13.45
N ARG A 351 17.97 -4.23 12.68
CA ARG A 351 16.62 -3.68 12.58
C ARG A 351 15.62 -4.64 13.21
N ALA A 352 14.65 -4.09 13.93
CA ALA A 352 13.49 -4.84 14.39
C ALA A 352 12.19 -4.25 13.85
N VAL A 353 11.25 -5.12 13.47
CA VAL A 353 9.86 -4.73 13.19
C VAL A 353 8.96 -5.50 14.15
N ILE A 354 8.29 -4.79 15.05
CA ILE A 354 7.30 -5.34 15.96
C ILE A 354 5.94 -5.12 15.34
N VAL A 355 5.12 -6.16 15.21
CA VAL A 355 3.73 -6.03 14.82
C VAL A 355 2.82 -6.43 15.98
N GLN A 356 1.85 -5.57 16.27
CA GLN A 356 0.77 -5.85 17.21
C GLN A 356 -0.56 -5.85 16.44
N CYS A 357 -1.26 -6.98 16.49
CA CYS A 357 -2.46 -7.24 15.72
C CYS A 357 -3.71 -6.96 16.57
N LYS A 358 -4.72 -6.33 15.96
CA LYS A 358 -6.04 -6.10 16.57
C LYS A 358 -7.16 -6.42 15.60
N SER A 359 -8.25 -7.00 16.11
CA SER A 359 -9.44 -7.33 15.29
C SER A 359 -10.62 -6.38 15.48
N LYS A 360 -10.39 -5.22 16.11
CA LYS A 360 -11.44 -4.24 16.40
C LYS A 360 -11.83 -3.47 15.13
N LYS A 361 -13.13 -3.52 14.79
CA LYS A 361 -13.75 -2.68 13.74
C LYS A 361 -14.38 -1.42 14.31
N MET A 362 -14.48 -0.41 13.46
CA MET A 362 -15.31 0.78 13.67
C MET A 362 -16.80 0.42 13.67
N THR A 363 -17.53 0.88 14.68
CA THR A 363 -18.94 0.57 14.90
C THR A 363 -19.87 1.45 14.06
N LEU A 364 -21.15 1.06 13.96
CA LEU A 364 -22.19 1.85 13.29
C LEU A 364 -22.40 3.23 13.95
N GLU A 365 -22.29 3.30 15.28
CA GLU A 365 -22.42 4.58 16.01
C GLU A 365 -21.27 5.54 15.70
N SER A 366 -20.05 5.03 15.52
CA SER A 366 -18.91 5.83 15.05
C SER A 366 -19.14 6.37 13.63
N ARG A 367 -19.70 5.56 12.73
CA ARG A 367 -20.10 5.97 11.36
C ARG A 367 -21.20 7.05 11.36
N LYS A 368 -22.03 7.11 12.40
CA LYS A 368 -23.05 8.16 12.59
C LYS A 368 -22.47 9.49 13.09
N GLY A 369 -21.17 9.57 13.36
CA GLY A 369 -20.52 10.78 13.86
C GLY A 369 -20.55 10.92 15.38
N ASN A 370 -20.60 9.81 16.13
CA ASN A 370 -20.46 9.85 17.59
C ASN A 370 -18.98 9.90 18.01
N ASP A 371 -18.54 11.05 18.54
CA ASP A 371 -17.15 11.28 18.98
C ASP A 371 -16.64 10.27 20.02
N GLN A 372 -17.45 9.96 21.03
CA GLN A 372 -17.03 9.09 22.12
C GLN A 372 -16.80 7.67 21.62
N THR A 373 -17.73 7.15 20.81
CA THR A 373 -17.60 5.82 20.25
C THR A 373 -16.48 5.75 19.23
N LEU A 374 -16.29 6.79 18.41
CA LEU A 374 -15.20 6.85 17.43
C LEU A 374 -13.83 6.78 18.11
N ARG A 375 -13.62 7.58 19.16
CA ARG A 375 -12.37 7.55 19.96
C ARG A 375 -12.16 6.22 20.67
N ALA A 376 -13.21 5.65 21.25
CA ALA A 376 -13.13 4.35 21.91
C ALA A 376 -12.86 3.19 20.94
N ASP A 377 -13.38 3.26 19.72
CA ASP A 377 -13.09 2.31 18.66
C ASP A 377 -11.63 2.42 18.19
N PHE A 378 -11.15 3.64 17.96
CA PHE A 378 -9.75 3.90 17.56
C PHE A 378 -8.76 3.46 18.64
N GLN A 379 -9.04 3.79 19.92
CA GLN A 379 -8.21 3.37 21.05
C GLN A 379 -7.97 1.85 21.02
N LYS A 380 -9.05 1.07 20.92
CA LYS A 380 -8.99 -0.40 20.94
C LYS A 380 -8.41 -1.01 19.67
N ALA A 381 -8.50 -0.31 18.55
CA ALA A 381 -8.00 -0.80 17.25
C ALA A 381 -6.52 -0.47 17.03
N VAL A 382 -6.04 0.68 17.52
CA VAL A 382 -4.74 1.22 17.14
C VAL A 382 -3.91 1.65 18.36
N GLN A 383 -4.43 2.51 19.24
CA GLN A 383 -3.65 3.04 20.38
C GLN A 383 -3.19 1.91 21.32
N ASP A 384 -4.08 0.99 21.70
CA ASP A 384 -3.73 -0.15 22.55
C ASP A 384 -2.66 -1.06 21.90
N ALA A 385 -2.65 -1.16 20.56
CA ALA A 385 -1.63 -1.89 19.82
C ALA A 385 -0.28 -1.16 19.87
N TYR A 386 -0.30 0.16 19.72
CA TYR A 386 0.89 0.99 19.84
C TYR A 386 1.48 0.93 21.24
N ASP A 387 0.67 1.14 22.29
CA ASP A 387 1.13 1.15 23.69
C ASP A 387 1.80 -0.19 24.06
N GLN A 388 1.21 -1.31 23.61
CA GLN A 388 1.79 -2.64 23.77
C GLN A 388 3.10 -2.79 22.96
N GLY A 389 3.12 -2.30 21.71
CA GLY A 389 4.29 -2.31 20.83
C GLY A 389 5.46 -1.50 21.40
N LEU A 390 5.18 -0.33 21.96
CA LEU A 390 6.14 0.55 22.62
C LEU A 390 6.76 -0.12 23.84
N LEU A 391 5.93 -0.74 24.69
CA LEU A 391 6.43 -1.52 25.83
C LEU A 391 7.38 -2.64 25.38
N CYS A 392 7.06 -3.31 24.27
CA CYS A 392 7.92 -4.34 23.69
C CYS A 392 9.22 -3.75 23.14
N ALA A 393 9.15 -2.64 22.40
CA ALA A 393 10.30 -1.95 21.82
C ALA A 393 11.28 -1.47 22.90
N GLN A 394 10.77 -0.85 23.97
CA GLN A 394 11.57 -0.45 25.13
C GLN A 394 12.19 -1.66 25.84
N SER A 395 11.50 -2.81 25.84
CA SER A 395 11.98 -4.05 26.46
C SER A 395 13.12 -4.70 25.67
N LEU A 396 13.11 -4.67 24.34
CA LEU A 396 14.19 -5.19 23.48
C LEU A 396 15.57 -4.59 23.81
N ARG A 397 15.60 -3.41 24.43
CA ARG A 397 16.82 -2.70 24.84
C ARG A 397 17.27 -3.02 26.28
N ARG A 398 16.58 -3.92 27.00
CA ARG A 398 16.88 -4.27 28.39
C ARG A 398 17.56 -5.65 28.48
N PRO A 399 18.87 -5.70 28.77
CA PRO A 399 19.61 -6.98 28.83
C PRO A 399 19.16 -7.93 29.94
N SER A 400 18.37 -7.44 30.90
CA SER A 400 17.84 -8.22 32.02
C SER A 400 16.58 -9.02 31.71
N LEU A 401 16.00 -8.85 30.52
CA LEU A 401 14.78 -9.54 30.11
C LEU A 401 15.12 -10.74 29.22
N ASP A 402 14.34 -11.81 29.38
CA ASP A 402 14.41 -12.99 28.54
C ASP A 402 13.32 -12.91 27.45
N PHE A 403 13.66 -13.30 26.23
CA PHE A 403 12.74 -13.35 25.10
C PHE A 403 12.53 -14.81 24.73
N MET A 404 11.31 -15.31 24.86
CA MET A 404 10.99 -16.72 24.69
C MET A 404 10.12 -16.90 23.44
N LYS A 405 10.53 -17.82 22.56
CA LYS A 405 9.72 -18.28 21.43
C LYS A 405 8.56 -19.15 21.94
N GLU A 406 7.57 -19.36 21.08
CA GLU A 406 6.41 -20.22 21.38
C GLU A 406 6.80 -21.66 21.75
N ASP A 407 7.92 -22.17 21.21
CA ASP A 407 8.48 -23.48 21.54
C ASP A 407 9.19 -23.54 22.91
N GLY A 408 9.23 -22.43 23.65
CA GLY A 408 9.89 -22.30 24.95
C GLY A 408 11.40 -22.06 24.89
N SER A 409 11.99 -21.90 23.70
CA SER A 409 13.42 -21.62 23.57
C SER A 409 13.72 -20.12 23.57
N LYS A 410 14.89 -19.75 24.12
CA LYS A 410 15.35 -18.35 24.20
C LYS A 410 15.71 -17.80 22.82
N LEU A 411 15.21 -16.60 22.51
CA LEU A 411 15.56 -15.80 21.35
C LEU A 411 16.67 -14.80 21.73
N LYS A 412 17.73 -14.77 20.93
CA LYS A 412 18.80 -13.80 21.09
C LYS A 412 18.45 -12.51 20.33
N ILE A 413 18.38 -11.40 21.05
CA ILE A 413 18.16 -10.08 20.46
C ILE A 413 19.52 -9.43 20.14
N PRO A 414 19.77 -8.99 18.89
CA PRO A 414 20.98 -8.25 18.55
C PRO A 414 20.95 -6.84 19.15
N GLU A 415 22.06 -6.11 19.10
CA GLU A 415 22.03 -4.68 19.38
C GLU A 415 21.27 -3.98 18.24
N LEU A 416 20.14 -3.35 18.57
CA LEU A 416 19.23 -2.75 17.60
C LEU A 416 19.54 -1.27 17.42
N ARG A 417 19.62 -0.81 16.17
CA ARG A 417 19.74 0.61 15.83
C ARG A 417 18.38 1.24 15.52
N ASP A 418 17.48 0.48 14.92
CA ASP A 418 16.14 0.98 14.58
C ASP A 418 15.09 -0.09 14.92
N ILE A 419 14.04 0.36 15.59
CA ILE A 419 12.88 -0.45 15.96
C ILE A 419 11.64 0.23 15.38
N PHE A 420 10.95 -0.47 14.49
CA PHE A 420 9.70 -0.04 13.90
C PHE A 420 8.53 -0.76 14.57
N ILE A 421 7.46 -0.02 14.85
CA ILE A 421 6.22 -0.58 15.40
C ILE A 421 5.15 -0.51 14.31
N LEU A 422 4.54 -1.64 13.99
CA LEU A 422 3.39 -1.73 13.10
C LEU A 422 2.14 -2.09 13.91
N CYS A 423 1.12 -1.25 13.84
CA CYS A 423 -0.20 -1.53 14.40
C CYS A 423 -1.08 -2.11 13.28
N ALA A 424 -1.33 -3.42 13.31
CA ALA A 424 -2.04 -4.14 12.26
C ALA A 424 -3.51 -4.39 12.63
N VAL A 425 -4.45 -3.95 11.79
CA VAL A 425 -5.88 -4.24 11.95
C VAL A 425 -6.37 -5.30 10.96
N SER A 426 -7.23 -6.20 11.41
CA SER A 426 -7.67 -7.37 10.62
C SER A 426 -8.66 -7.08 9.50
N ASP A 427 -9.17 -5.86 9.40
CA ASP A 427 -10.23 -5.52 8.46
C ASP A 427 -10.13 -4.06 8.03
N HIS A 428 -10.87 -3.72 6.97
CA HIS A 428 -10.98 -2.36 6.49
C HIS A 428 -11.49 -1.46 7.63
N TYR A 429 -10.65 -0.47 7.98
CA TYR A 429 -10.97 0.55 8.97
C TYR A 429 -11.04 1.89 8.21
N PRO A 430 -12.24 2.48 8.04
CA PRO A 430 -12.40 3.67 7.20
C PRO A 430 -11.52 4.82 7.68
N VAL A 431 -10.88 5.52 6.74
CA VAL A 431 -10.00 6.69 6.97
C VAL A 431 -8.94 6.49 8.05
N LEU A 432 -8.39 5.27 8.13
CA LEU A 432 -7.40 4.87 9.13
C LEU A 432 -6.19 5.82 9.17
N THR A 433 -5.70 6.28 8.01
CA THR A 433 -4.55 7.20 7.92
C THR A 433 -4.84 8.55 8.53
N VAL A 434 -6.02 9.11 8.27
CA VAL A 434 -6.47 10.39 8.82
C VAL A 434 -6.68 10.28 10.32
N GLN A 435 -7.35 9.21 10.78
CA GLN A 435 -7.56 8.96 12.20
C GLN A 435 -6.24 8.74 12.93
N ALA A 436 -5.33 7.92 12.40
CA ALA A 436 -4.02 7.69 12.98
C ALA A 436 -3.25 9.00 13.17
N ARG A 437 -3.23 9.86 12.16
CA ARG A 437 -2.58 11.17 12.27
C ARG A 437 -3.13 12.04 13.40
N HIS A 438 -4.44 12.02 13.63
CA HIS A 438 -5.10 12.96 14.52
C HIS A 438 -5.40 12.41 15.91
N PHE A 439 -5.41 11.09 16.08
CA PHE A 439 -5.76 10.44 17.35
C PHE A 439 -4.63 9.61 17.95
N LEU A 440 -3.63 9.18 17.17
CA LEU A 440 -2.54 8.36 17.70
C LEU A 440 -1.57 9.23 18.48
N GLU A 441 -1.39 8.91 19.75
CA GLU A 441 -0.34 9.49 20.60
C GLU A 441 0.84 8.52 20.65
N TYR A 442 2.04 9.00 20.33
CA TYR A 442 3.26 8.20 20.34
C TYR A 442 4.45 8.95 20.95
N GLU A 443 5.39 8.21 21.51
CA GLU A 443 6.65 8.71 22.06
C GLU A 443 7.73 8.80 20.97
N GLU A 444 8.48 9.90 20.95
CA GLU A 444 9.68 10.06 20.13
C GLU A 444 10.90 9.45 20.85
N ASP A 445 11.69 8.65 20.13
CA ASP A 445 12.96 8.10 20.59
C ASP A 445 13.94 8.00 19.41
N ALA A 446 15.25 8.02 19.69
CA ALA A 446 16.28 7.98 18.64
C ALA A 446 16.43 6.60 17.96
N VAL A 447 15.92 5.53 18.58
CA VAL A 447 15.98 4.14 18.12
C VAL A 447 14.58 3.61 17.81
N ILE A 448 13.56 4.00 18.58
CA ILE A 448 12.16 3.60 18.36
C ILE A 448 11.48 4.65 17.50
N HIS A 449 11.15 4.28 16.27
CA HIS A 449 10.54 5.17 15.28
C HIS A 449 9.04 5.33 15.52
N ALA A 450 8.46 6.38 14.90
CA ALA A 450 7.02 6.57 14.84
C ALA A 450 6.33 5.30 14.27
N PRO A 451 5.13 4.96 14.77
CA PRO A 451 4.44 3.74 14.35
C PRO A 451 3.86 3.85 12.94
N LEU A 452 3.82 2.73 12.23
CA LEU A 452 3.05 2.57 10.99
C LEU A 452 1.74 1.85 11.30
N VAL A 453 0.62 2.50 11.03
CA VAL A 453 -0.71 1.88 11.18
C VAL A 453 -1.14 1.31 9.83
N ALA A 454 -1.49 0.02 9.80
CA ALA A 454 -1.80 -0.71 8.59
C ALA A 454 -2.97 -1.67 8.82
N ASP A 455 -3.73 -1.98 7.77
CA ASP A 455 -4.57 -3.18 7.77
C ASP A 455 -3.84 -4.35 7.10
N VAL A 456 -4.40 -5.55 7.25
CA VAL A 456 -3.87 -6.77 6.61
C VAL A 456 -3.81 -6.66 5.07
N PHE A 457 -4.63 -5.81 4.46
CA PHE A 457 -4.67 -5.61 3.02
C PHE A 457 -3.46 -4.81 2.54
N LEU A 458 -3.08 -3.75 3.24
CA LEU A 458 -1.85 -3.02 2.97
C LEU A 458 -0.63 -3.93 3.18
N ILE A 459 -0.59 -4.71 4.26
CA ILE A 459 0.54 -5.62 4.54
C ILE A 459 0.70 -6.66 3.41
N ASP A 460 -0.40 -7.17 2.88
CA ASP A 460 -0.40 -8.06 1.72
C ASP A 460 0.22 -7.39 0.49
N VAL A 461 -0.20 -6.17 0.17
CA VAL A 461 0.30 -5.39 -0.98
C VAL A 461 1.77 -5.01 -0.80
N LEU A 462 2.17 -4.61 0.40
CA LEU A 462 3.55 -4.28 0.75
C LEU A 462 4.47 -5.49 0.55
N ALA A 463 4.08 -6.67 1.06
CA ALA A 463 4.85 -7.89 0.91
C ALA A 463 4.96 -8.34 -0.56
N GLU A 464 3.93 -8.09 -1.38
CA GLU A 464 3.92 -8.48 -2.79
C GLU A 464 4.72 -7.51 -3.70
N MET A 465 4.66 -6.20 -3.43
CA MET A 465 5.34 -5.17 -4.24
C MET A 465 6.79 -4.92 -3.79
N LEU A 466 7.04 -4.95 -2.49
CA LEU A 466 8.35 -4.72 -1.88
C LEU A 466 8.91 -6.05 -1.35
N ALA A 467 8.96 -7.05 -2.24
CA ALA A 467 9.25 -8.45 -1.93
C ALA A 467 10.70 -8.77 -1.50
N SER A 468 11.48 -7.78 -1.07
CA SER A 468 12.79 -7.99 -0.46
C SER A 468 12.92 -7.20 0.86
N PRO A 469 13.63 -7.73 1.86
CA PRO A 469 13.81 -7.10 3.18
C PRO A 469 14.23 -5.64 3.09
N LEU A 470 15.22 -5.35 2.24
CA LEU A 470 15.74 -4.01 2.08
C LEU A 470 14.70 -3.03 1.54
N ARG A 471 13.89 -3.43 0.56
CA ARG A 471 12.87 -2.55 -0.03
C ARG A 471 11.73 -2.29 0.94
N LEU A 472 11.26 -3.33 1.63
CA LEU A 472 10.20 -3.18 2.62
C LEU A 472 10.66 -2.29 3.78
N LEU A 473 11.85 -2.56 4.35
CA LEU A 473 12.40 -1.74 5.42
C LEU A 473 12.64 -0.29 4.98
N SER A 474 13.13 -0.07 3.76
CA SER A 474 13.33 1.29 3.24
C SER A 474 12.02 2.05 3.08
N TYR A 475 10.93 1.38 2.67
CA TYR A 475 9.61 2.01 2.65
C TYR A 475 9.13 2.36 4.06
N ILE A 476 9.20 1.41 5.01
CA ILE A 476 8.78 1.65 6.39
C ILE A 476 9.55 2.85 6.97
N ASP A 477 10.88 2.84 6.88
CA ASP A 477 11.78 3.90 7.33
C ASP A 477 11.39 5.28 6.77
N ARG A 478 11.21 5.38 5.45
CA ARG A 478 10.75 6.63 4.80
C ARG A 478 9.35 7.04 5.25
N ARG A 479 8.41 6.09 5.28
CA ARG A 479 7.00 6.37 5.56
C ARG A 479 6.81 6.90 6.97
N VAL A 480 7.50 6.32 7.96
CA VAL A 480 7.45 6.77 9.35
C VAL A 480 8.24 8.05 9.55
N GLY A 481 9.39 8.21 8.87
CA GLY A 481 10.18 9.45 8.88
C GLY A 481 9.44 10.67 8.28
N TYR A 482 8.44 10.43 7.43
CA TYR A 482 7.59 11.47 6.86
C TYR A 482 6.14 11.45 7.39
N ALA A 483 5.88 10.80 8.53
CA ALA A 483 4.54 10.69 9.11
C ALA A 483 3.81 12.04 9.21
N GLU A 484 4.51 13.09 9.65
CA GLU A 484 3.93 14.43 9.78
C GLU A 484 3.82 15.22 8.45
N ARG A 485 4.60 14.85 7.44
CA ARG A 485 4.70 15.60 6.18
C ARG A 485 3.83 15.03 5.06
N VAL A 486 3.60 13.72 5.03
CA VAL A 486 2.82 13.05 3.98
C VAL A 486 1.40 12.79 4.47
N HIS A 487 0.43 13.30 3.71
CA HIS A 487 -0.99 13.24 4.02
C HIS A 487 -1.69 12.47 2.91
N GLY A 488 -2.57 11.56 3.27
CA GLY A 488 -3.37 10.79 2.32
C GLY A 488 -4.58 10.18 3.01
N THR A 489 -5.63 9.93 2.24
CA THR A 489 -6.89 9.30 2.67
C THR A 489 -6.78 7.78 2.78
N ASN A 490 -5.79 7.17 2.12
CA ASN A 490 -5.50 5.74 2.17
C ASN A 490 -3.99 5.47 1.99
N GLU A 491 -3.46 4.37 2.55
CA GLU A 491 -2.04 4.02 2.45
C GLU A 491 -1.63 3.42 1.08
N LEU A 492 -2.57 2.86 0.30
CA LEU A 492 -2.27 2.34 -1.04
C LEU A 492 -1.85 3.46 -2.01
N ALA A 493 -2.45 4.64 -1.89
CA ALA A 493 -2.05 5.83 -2.64
C ALA A 493 -0.65 6.31 -2.22
N ILE A 494 -0.34 6.28 -0.93
CA ILE A 494 1.00 6.63 -0.41
C ILE A 494 2.04 5.62 -0.90
N LEU A 495 1.72 4.32 -0.91
CA LEU A 495 2.56 3.29 -1.51
C LEU A 495 2.69 3.47 -3.02
N GLY A 496 1.63 3.80 -3.75
CA GLY A 496 1.68 4.11 -5.17
C GLY A 496 2.60 5.31 -5.49
N TYR A 497 2.54 6.34 -4.63
CA TYR A 497 3.47 7.48 -4.69
C TYR A 497 4.91 7.08 -4.35
N HIS A 498 5.13 6.16 -3.40
CA HIS A 498 6.44 5.56 -3.17
C HIS A 498 6.95 4.80 -4.40
N LEU A 499 6.15 3.94 -4.99
CA LEU A 499 6.56 3.12 -6.12
C LEU A 499 6.91 3.97 -7.33
N SER A 500 6.16 5.04 -7.59
CA SER A 500 6.36 5.91 -8.75
C SER A 500 7.42 7.01 -8.52
N GLN A 501 7.43 7.64 -7.33
CA GLN A 501 8.23 8.83 -7.01
C GLN A 501 9.12 8.69 -5.76
N ASN A 502 9.25 7.49 -5.18
CA ASN A 502 10.11 7.18 -4.02
C ASN A 502 9.77 7.95 -2.72
N LEU A 503 8.51 8.44 -2.58
CA LEU A 503 8.10 9.36 -1.51
C LEU A 503 8.98 10.61 -1.46
N TRP A 504 9.51 11.04 -2.61
CA TRP A 504 10.42 12.17 -2.69
C TRP A 504 9.68 13.48 -2.91
N PHE A 505 9.98 14.48 -2.09
CA PHE A 505 9.46 15.84 -2.21
C PHE A 505 10.50 16.84 -1.69
N GLU A 506 10.45 18.07 -2.18
CA GLU A 506 11.46 19.09 -1.86
C GLU A 506 11.46 19.46 -0.37
N ASP A 507 12.63 19.68 0.24
CA ASP A 507 12.77 19.97 1.69
C ASP A 507 11.95 21.18 2.16
N LYS A 508 11.78 22.18 1.30
CA LYS A 508 10.95 23.36 1.58
C LYS A 508 9.45 23.03 1.70
N THR A 509 9.03 21.84 1.30
CA THR A 509 7.65 21.37 1.37
C THR A 509 7.37 20.87 2.78
N SER A 510 6.62 21.67 3.55
CA SER A 510 6.22 21.30 4.91
C SER A 510 5.17 20.19 4.94
N MET A 511 4.36 20.07 3.88
CA MET A 511 3.25 19.14 3.78
C MET A 511 2.99 18.74 2.32
N ALA A 512 2.80 17.46 2.06
CA ALA A 512 2.45 16.88 0.77
C ALA A 512 1.13 16.12 0.89
N MET A 513 0.13 16.50 0.09
CA MET A 513 -1.12 15.78 -0.05
C MET A 513 -0.99 14.78 -1.21
N VAL A 514 -1.16 13.50 -0.91
CA VAL A 514 -1.17 12.40 -1.89
C VAL A 514 -2.62 12.16 -2.30
N ALA A 515 -2.90 12.35 -3.58
CA ALA A 515 -4.19 12.07 -4.17
C ALA A 515 -4.41 10.55 -4.36
N ASP A 516 -5.66 10.10 -4.34
CA ASP A 516 -5.98 8.66 -4.44
C ASP A 516 -5.54 8.04 -5.78
N ASP A 517 -5.48 8.84 -6.86
CA ASP A 517 -5.07 8.39 -8.20
C ASP A 517 -3.57 8.00 -8.28
N PHE A 518 -2.75 8.32 -7.27
CA PHE A 518 -1.40 7.77 -7.16
C PHE A 518 -1.38 6.24 -7.00
N SER A 519 -2.48 5.60 -6.57
CA SER A 519 -2.57 4.14 -6.52
C SER A 519 -2.86 3.49 -7.89
N LEU A 520 -3.16 4.25 -8.95
CA LEU A 520 -3.62 3.69 -10.23
C LEU A 520 -2.71 2.60 -10.82
N ASP A 521 -1.40 2.87 -10.91
CA ASP A 521 -0.42 1.91 -11.42
C ASP A 521 -0.25 0.71 -10.48
N LEU A 522 -0.38 0.94 -9.17
CA LEU A 522 -0.35 -0.12 -8.15
C LEU A 522 -1.57 -1.04 -8.29
N ASP A 523 -2.77 -0.47 -8.36
CA ASP A 523 -4.03 -1.20 -8.50
C ASP A 523 -4.06 -2.01 -9.79
N THR A 524 -3.53 -1.45 -10.89
CA THR A 524 -3.34 -2.16 -12.15
C THR A 524 -2.42 -3.36 -11.96
N ALA A 525 -1.25 -3.15 -11.35
CA ALA A 525 -0.27 -4.22 -11.16
C ALA A 525 -0.79 -5.34 -10.24
N MET A 526 -1.47 -4.98 -9.16
CA MET A 526 -2.07 -5.93 -8.23
C MET A 526 -3.18 -6.74 -8.90
N THR A 527 -4.07 -6.10 -9.67
CA THR A 527 -5.14 -6.78 -10.41
C THR A 527 -4.58 -7.75 -11.45
N VAL A 528 -3.60 -7.29 -12.26
CA VAL A 528 -2.92 -8.11 -13.27
C VAL A 528 -2.30 -9.36 -12.65
N ARG A 529 -1.59 -9.21 -11.53
CA ARG A 529 -0.92 -10.31 -10.83
C ARG A 529 -1.91 -11.31 -10.23
N ARG A 530 -2.96 -10.82 -9.58
CA ARG A 530 -3.85 -11.64 -8.76
C ARG A 530 -4.99 -12.28 -9.54
N GLU A 531 -5.42 -11.66 -10.64
CA GLU A 531 -6.40 -12.26 -11.55
C GLU A 531 -5.74 -13.05 -12.71
N GLY A 532 -4.40 -12.97 -12.86
CA GLY A 532 -3.68 -13.71 -13.90
C GLY A 532 -4.01 -13.25 -15.32
N ILE A 533 -4.44 -11.99 -15.48
CA ILE A 533 -4.78 -11.40 -16.77
C ILE A 533 -3.57 -10.73 -17.43
N PRO A 534 -3.52 -10.59 -18.77
CA PRO A 534 -2.46 -9.84 -19.44
C PRO A 534 -2.47 -8.36 -19.03
N GLY A 535 -1.31 -7.78 -18.72
CA GLY A 535 -1.20 -6.36 -18.37
C GLY A 535 0.12 -5.97 -17.72
N THR A 536 0.18 -4.76 -17.17
CA THR A 536 1.39 -4.24 -16.51
C THR A 536 1.52 -4.76 -15.08
N ALA A 537 2.26 -5.84 -14.87
CA ALA A 537 2.42 -6.49 -13.56
C ALA A 537 3.44 -5.83 -12.62
N THR A 538 4.15 -4.79 -13.04
CA THR A 538 5.10 -4.07 -12.18
C THR A 538 5.03 -2.58 -12.50
N PRO A 539 4.67 -1.72 -11.52
CA PRO A 539 4.56 -0.28 -11.75
C PRO A 539 5.86 0.34 -12.26
N LYS A 540 5.74 1.39 -13.07
CA LYS A 540 6.89 2.21 -13.44
C LYS A 540 7.38 3.00 -12.22
N GLY A 541 8.69 3.06 -12.03
CA GLY A 541 9.29 3.82 -10.93
C GLY A 541 10.42 3.05 -10.25
N ILE A 542 10.49 3.07 -8.93
CA ILE A 542 11.65 2.57 -8.17
C ILE A 542 12.02 1.11 -8.48
N LEU A 543 11.02 0.29 -8.84
CA LEU A 543 11.21 -1.13 -9.15
C LEU A 543 11.77 -1.39 -10.56
N THR A 544 11.68 -0.41 -11.47
CA THR A 544 11.96 -0.60 -12.91
C THR A 544 12.91 0.44 -13.52
N LYS A 545 13.02 1.63 -12.92
CA LYS A 545 13.71 2.80 -13.49
C LYS A 545 15.20 2.58 -13.73
N PHE A 546 15.85 1.77 -12.90
CA PHE A 546 17.30 1.56 -12.94
C PHE A 546 17.71 0.15 -13.36
N THR A 547 16.78 -0.67 -13.83
CA THR A 547 17.04 -2.05 -14.28
C THR A 547 18.16 -2.07 -15.33
N GLY A 548 19.10 -3.00 -15.18
CA GLY A 548 20.25 -3.16 -16.07
C GLY A 548 21.49 -2.33 -15.72
N THR A 549 21.39 -1.40 -14.77
CA THR A 549 22.56 -0.68 -14.24
C THR A 549 23.38 -1.55 -13.25
N HIS A 550 24.64 -1.19 -13.01
CA HIS A 550 25.44 -1.80 -11.93
C HIS A 550 24.82 -1.51 -10.57
N VAL A 551 24.24 -0.33 -10.36
CA VAL A 551 23.57 0.04 -9.10
C VAL A 551 22.41 -0.93 -8.81
N ALA A 552 21.54 -1.20 -9.80
CA ALA A 552 20.48 -2.19 -9.64
C ALA A 552 21.02 -3.58 -9.30
N ARG A 553 22.08 -4.04 -9.99
CA ARG A 553 22.74 -5.32 -9.68
C ARG A 553 23.40 -5.37 -8.29
N ILE A 554 23.76 -4.22 -7.71
CA ILE A 554 24.25 -4.15 -6.33
C ILE A 554 23.07 -4.35 -5.37
N ILE A 555 22.00 -3.59 -5.57
CA ILE A 555 20.77 -3.69 -4.76
C ILE A 555 20.26 -5.13 -4.77
N GLU A 556 20.11 -5.75 -5.95
CA GLU A 556 19.68 -7.15 -6.12
C GLU A 556 20.54 -8.16 -5.32
N LYS A 557 21.83 -7.87 -5.12
CA LYS A 557 22.74 -8.75 -4.37
C LYS A 557 22.70 -8.57 -2.86
N ILE A 558 22.27 -7.40 -2.38
CA ILE A 558 22.31 -7.06 -0.96
C ILE A 558 20.91 -7.01 -0.35
N GLU A 559 19.85 -6.99 -1.16
CA GLU A 559 18.49 -6.75 -0.68
C GLU A 559 17.93 -7.83 0.26
N HIS A 560 18.58 -8.99 0.33
CA HIS A 560 18.27 -10.11 1.24
C HIS A 560 19.33 -10.34 2.33
N GLU A 561 20.40 -9.54 2.36
CA GLU A 561 21.51 -9.74 3.29
C GLU A 561 21.24 -9.05 4.63
N ALA A 562 21.11 -9.84 5.70
CA ALA A 562 20.89 -9.38 7.08
C ALA A 562 22.19 -8.83 7.72
N ASN A 563 22.92 -7.99 6.98
CA ASN A 563 24.14 -7.34 7.44
C ASN A 563 23.92 -5.83 7.56
N SER A 564 24.14 -5.30 8.75
CA SER A 564 23.99 -3.89 9.10
C SER A 564 24.61 -2.91 8.11
N ASP A 565 25.80 -3.21 7.59
CA ASP A 565 26.50 -2.33 6.65
C ASP A 565 25.92 -2.36 5.25
N LEU A 566 25.40 -3.51 4.84
CA LEU A 566 24.72 -3.67 3.57
C LEU A 566 23.33 -3.05 3.57
N ILE A 567 22.60 -3.12 4.69
CA ILE A 567 21.29 -2.49 4.83
C ILE A 567 21.39 -0.98 4.58
N ASP A 568 22.32 -0.30 5.24
CA ASP A 568 22.43 1.16 5.09
C ASP A 568 23.01 1.60 3.76
N LEU A 569 23.96 0.82 3.21
CA LEU A 569 24.38 1.03 1.83
C LEU A 569 23.18 0.91 0.88
N GLY A 570 22.32 -0.08 1.11
CA GLY A 570 21.10 -0.29 0.34
C GLY A 570 20.13 0.89 0.47
N PHE A 571 19.89 1.39 1.68
CA PHE A 571 19.04 2.57 1.91
C PHE A 571 19.57 3.80 1.16
N LEU A 572 20.88 4.03 1.21
CA LEU A 572 21.53 5.11 0.47
C LEU A 572 21.34 4.94 -1.04
N LEU A 573 21.56 3.74 -1.58
CA LEU A 573 21.40 3.46 -3.00
C LEU A 573 19.93 3.56 -3.47
N LEU A 574 18.97 3.32 -2.58
CA LEU A 574 17.54 3.51 -2.84
C LEU A 574 17.13 4.98 -2.77
N ASP A 575 17.94 5.86 -2.16
CA ASP A 575 17.63 7.29 -2.00
C ASP A 575 18.21 8.21 -3.07
N ILE A 576 19.25 7.76 -3.78
CA ILE A 576 19.97 8.61 -4.72
C ILE A 576 19.14 8.99 -5.96
N ASN A 577 19.35 10.22 -6.42
CA ASN A 577 18.71 10.72 -7.63
C ASN A 577 19.22 10.02 -8.90
N GLY A 578 18.44 10.11 -9.99
CA GLY A 578 18.72 9.40 -11.23
C GLY A 578 20.04 9.80 -11.92
N ASP A 579 20.52 11.03 -11.74
CA ASP A 579 21.81 11.45 -12.29
C ASP A 579 22.98 10.87 -11.50
N THR A 580 22.84 10.75 -10.19
CA THR A 580 23.79 10.06 -9.32
C THR A 580 23.89 8.57 -9.67
N VAL A 581 22.77 7.90 -9.96
CA VAL A 581 22.78 6.51 -10.43
C VAL A 581 23.57 6.36 -11.74
N LYS A 582 23.40 7.27 -12.70
CA LYS A 582 24.16 7.26 -13.97
C LYS A 582 25.66 7.47 -13.72
N GLN A 583 26.02 8.41 -12.84
CA GLN A 583 27.41 8.67 -12.49
C GLN A 583 28.07 7.46 -11.83
N LEU A 584 27.37 6.80 -10.90
CA LEU A 584 27.82 5.59 -10.24
C LEU A 584 28.00 4.43 -11.23
N ASP A 585 27.01 4.20 -12.10
CA ASP A 585 27.06 3.14 -13.12
C ASP A 585 28.25 3.34 -14.07
N GLN A 586 28.48 4.56 -14.54
CA GLN A 586 29.62 4.88 -15.40
C GLN A 586 30.95 4.79 -14.65
N GLY A 587 31.02 5.31 -13.43
CA GLY A 587 32.22 5.27 -12.58
C GLY A 587 32.69 3.84 -12.31
N MET A 588 31.76 2.94 -11.99
CA MET A 588 32.06 1.51 -11.79
C MET A 588 32.59 0.84 -13.06
N LYS A 589 31.96 1.11 -14.21
CA LYS A 589 32.41 0.58 -15.51
C LYS A 589 33.82 1.05 -15.84
N ASP A 590 34.11 2.32 -15.62
CA ASP A 590 35.40 2.91 -15.95
C ASP A 590 36.52 2.43 -15.03
N VAL A 591 36.27 2.32 -13.73
CA VAL A 591 37.24 1.80 -12.76
C VAL A 591 37.58 0.34 -13.07
N ALA A 592 36.59 -0.49 -13.36
CA ALA A 592 36.82 -1.88 -13.75
C ALA A 592 37.55 -1.99 -15.10
N ARG A 593 37.15 -1.20 -16.11
CA ARG A 593 37.79 -1.18 -17.44
C ARG A 593 39.25 -0.75 -17.37
N ARG A 594 39.56 0.31 -16.63
CA ARG A 594 40.94 0.80 -16.47
C ARG A 594 41.82 -0.23 -15.80
N THR A 595 41.33 -0.84 -14.71
CA THR A 595 42.04 -1.92 -14.00
C THR A 595 42.33 -3.11 -14.92
N ARG A 596 41.37 -3.49 -15.79
CA ARG A 596 41.61 -4.56 -16.78
C ARG A 596 42.69 -4.20 -17.80
N LEU A 597 42.74 -2.95 -18.24
CA LEU A 597 43.63 -2.48 -19.30
C LEU A 597 45.09 -2.35 -18.85
N ASP A 598 45.34 -1.79 -17.67
CA ASP A 598 46.70 -1.49 -17.20
C ASP A 598 47.16 -2.31 -15.99
N GLY A 599 46.26 -3.09 -15.39
CA GLY A 599 46.53 -3.92 -14.21
C GLY A 599 46.74 -3.14 -12.91
N ARG A 600 46.58 -1.81 -12.91
CA ARG A 600 46.78 -0.93 -11.76
C ARG A 600 45.48 -0.77 -10.95
N PRO A 601 45.55 -0.47 -9.65
CA PRO A 601 44.37 -0.13 -8.88
C PRO A 601 43.77 1.21 -9.36
N HIS A 602 42.45 1.26 -9.50
CA HIS A 602 41.71 2.48 -9.80
C HIS A 602 40.55 2.64 -8.82
N ASP A 603 40.14 3.88 -8.62
CA ASP A 603 39.04 4.24 -7.74
C ASP A 603 38.09 5.25 -8.37
N PHE A 604 36.90 5.32 -7.77
CA PHE A 604 35.89 6.32 -8.02
C PHE A 604 35.28 6.71 -6.67
N THR A 605 35.08 8.01 -6.43
CA THR A 605 34.42 8.48 -5.21
C THR A 605 33.35 9.50 -5.52
N LEU A 606 32.23 9.38 -4.82
CA LEU A 606 31.10 10.29 -4.88
C LEU A 606 30.68 10.69 -3.46
N GLY A 607 30.53 11.97 -3.20
CA GLY A 607 29.79 12.48 -2.04
C GLY A 607 28.33 12.68 -2.42
N PHE A 608 27.40 12.43 -1.51
CA PHE A 608 25.97 12.66 -1.74
C PHE A 608 25.56 14.08 -1.33
N ASP A 609 24.49 14.60 -1.93
CA ASP A 609 24.14 16.02 -1.91
C ASP A 609 23.84 16.60 -0.51
N THR A 610 23.51 15.76 0.49
CA THR A 610 23.31 16.18 1.88
C THR A 610 24.62 16.36 2.67
N GLY A 611 25.76 15.89 2.15
CA GLY A 611 27.06 15.97 2.83
C GLY A 611 27.27 14.94 3.96
N ASP A 612 26.21 14.25 4.38
CA ASP A 612 26.22 13.33 5.54
C ASP A 612 26.76 11.93 5.21
N ALA A 613 26.82 11.59 3.92
CA ALA A 613 27.28 10.30 3.42
C ALA A 613 28.09 10.40 2.12
N GLY A 614 28.90 9.37 1.85
CA GLY A 614 29.58 9.20 0.57
C GLY A 614 29.94 7.75 0.27
N LEU A 615 30.33 7.48 -0.98
CA LEU A 615 30.68 6.15 -1.46
C LEU A 615 32.02 6.20 -2.22
N THR A 616 32.95 5.34 -1.81
CA THR A 616 34.22 5.10 -2.50
C THR A 616 34.25 3.69 -3.07
N ILE A 617 34.59 3.56 -4.34
CA ILE A 617 34.66 2.30 -5.07
C ILE A 617 36.10 2.06 -5.53
N HIS A 618 36.68 0.91 -5.20
CA HIS A 618 38.00 0.47 -5.66
C HIS A 618 37.88 -0.74 -6.56
N CYS A 619 38.77 -0.85 -7.54
CA CYS A 619 39.03 -2.09 -8.27
C CYS A 619 40.54 -2.31 -8.32
N SER A 620 41.00 -3.49 -7.90
CA SER A 620 42.41 -3.82 -7.77
C SER A 620 42.65 -5.31 -7.97
N ARG A 621 43.85 -5.68 -8.46
CA ARG A 621 44.37 -7.06 -8.53
C ARG A 621 45.21 -7.45 -7.30
N ALA A 622 45.35 -6.55 -6.33
CA ALA A 622 46.07 -6.83 -5.09
C ALA A 622 45.41 -7.97 -4.29
N ALA A 623 46.15 -8.52 -3.34
CA ALA A 623 45.58 -9.44 -2.36
C ALA A 623 44.38 -8.78 -1.64
N ALA A 624 43.39 -9.59 -1.27
CA ALA A 624 42.13 -9.06 -0.73
C ALA A 624 42.33 -8.22 0.54
N SER A 625 43.28 -8.60 1.40
CA SER A 625 43.67 -7.85 2.60
C SER A 625 44.16 -6.43 2.23
N ASP A 626 45.12 -6.34 1.33
CA ASP A 626 45.79 -5.09 0.97
C ASP A 626 44.81 -4.13 0.26
N ALA A 627 43.95 -4.69 -0.59
CA ALA A 627 42.90 -3.94 -1.27
C ALA A 627 41.86 -3.40 -0.27
N LEU A 628 41.52 -4.17 0.77
CA LEU A 628 40.58 -3.75 1.79
C LEU A 628 41.17 -2.66 2.69
N ASP A 629 42.43 -2.83 3.15
CA ASP A 629 43.12 -1.83 3.96
C ASP A 629 43.26 -0.49 3.23
N ALA A 630 43.59 -0.54 1.93
CA ALA A 630 43.62 0.64 1.07
C ALA A 630 42.25 1.32 0.96
N LEU A 631 41.17 0.55 0.82
CA LEU A 631 39.80 1.05 0.76
C LEU A 631 39.36 1.69 2.09
N VAL A 632 39.64 1.05 3.23
CA VAL A 632 39.35 1.60 4.57
C VAL A 632 40.05 2.93 4.76
N GLY A 633 41.35 3.00 4.50
CA GLY A 633 42.13 4.22 4.62
C GLY A 633 41.62 5.34 3.69
N HIS A 634 41.14 4.98 2.49
CA HIS A 634 40.53 5.95 1.58
C HIS A 634 39.18 6.44 2.10
N CYS A 635 38.30 5.55 2.56
CA CYS A 635 37.00 5.91 3.11
C CYS A 635 37.14 6.86 4.31
N GLN A 636 38.04 6.57 5.25
CA GLN A 636 38.31 7.45 6.41
C GLN A 636 38.74 8.86 6.00
N ARG A 637 39.64 8.97 4.99
CA ARG A 637 40.08 10.27 4.47
C ARG A 637 38.94 11.04 3.80
N ARG A 638 38.13 10.37 2.98
CA ARG A 638 37.02 11.02 2.28
C ARG A 638 35.92 11.44 3.26
N LYS A 639 35.56 10.58 4.21
CA LYS A 639 34.69 10.92 5.33
C LYS A 639 35.13 12.20 6.04
N TYR A 640 36.43 12.31 6.36
CA TYR A 640 36.97 13.48 7.04
C TYR A 640 36.87 14.75 6.19
N VAL A 641 37.27 14.69 4.91
CA VAL A 641 37.25 15.84 3.97
C VAL A 641 35.83 16.34 3.72
N HIS A 642 34.87 15.43 3.60
CA HIS A 642 33.47 15.77 3.36
C HIS A 642 32.71 16.15 4.64
N ARG A 643 33.34 16.04 5.81
CA ARG A 643 32.67 16.22 7.12
C ARG A 643 31.45 15.31 7.30
N ALA A 644 31.50 14.13 6.71
CA ALA A 644 30.41 13.17 6.74
C ALA A 644 30.46 12.30 8.01
N ASP A 645 29.29 11.89 8.48
CA ASP A 645 29.14 10.93 9.57
C ASP A 645 29.22 9.48 9.09
N ASN A 646 28.85 9.27 7.83
CA ASN A 646 28.82 7.95 7.20
C ASN A 646 29.69 7.92 5.93
N TRP A 647 30.42 6.83 5.73
CA TRP A 647 31.12 6.61 4.46
C TRP A 647 31.16 5.13 4.10
N PHE A 648 30.78 4.81 2.88
CA PHE A 648 30.71 3.46 2.37
C PHE A 648 31.87 3.18 1.41
N GLY A 649 32.40 1.97 1.48
CA GLY A 649 33.44 1.47 0.61
C GLY A 649 32.98 0.23 -0.14
N LEU A 650 33.21 0.16 -1.45
CA LEU A 650 32.99 -1.02 -2.26
C LEU A 650 34.26 -1.44 -2.98
N LEU A 651 34.71 -2.68 -2.76
CA LEU A 651 35.69 -3.31 -3.62
C LEU A 651 34.94 -4.06 -4.72
N VAL A 652 35.17 -3.72 -5.99
CA VAL A 652 34.51 -4.36 -7.13
C VAL A 652 35.46 -5.27 -7.90
N ARG A 653 34.89 -6.27 -8.57
CA ARG A 653 35.63 -7.22 -9.41
C ARG A 653 36.00 -6.60 -10.75
N GLU A 654 37.19 -6.92 -11.24
CA GLU A 654 37.61 -6.45 -12.57
C GLU A 654 36.79 -7.06 -13.70
N ALA A 655 36.22 -8.25 -13.55
CA ALA A 655 35.53 -8.94 -14.63
C ALA A 655 34.25 -8.21 -15.06
N ASP A 656 33.45 -7.78 -14.08
CA ASP A 656 32.09 -7.30 -14.28
C ASP A 656 31.74 -6.03 -13.50
N GLY A 657 32.69 -5.46 -12.73
CA GLY A 657 32.45 -4.25 -11.94
C GLY A 657 31.47 -4.42 -10.79
N LEU A 658 31.14 -5.66 -10.41
CA LEU A 658 30.22 -5.94 -9.31
C LEU A 658 30.95 -6.06 -7.97
N PRO A 659 30.27 -5.80 -6.82
CA PRO A 659 30.89 -5.90 -5.51
C PRO A 659 31.50 -7.27 -5.23
N LYS A 660 32.66 -7.23 -4.59
CA LYS A 660 33.39 -8.33 -3.98
C LYS A 660 33.38 -8.22 -2.44
N PHE A 661 33.56 -6.99 -1.93
CA PHE A 661 33.48 -6.66 -0.51
C PHE A 661 32.86 -5.28 -0.34
N SER A 662 32.22 -5.07 0.80
CA SER A 662 31.69 -3.78 1.25
C SER A 662 32.20 -3.46 2.65
N LEU A 663 32.27 -2.19 2.99
CA LEU A 663 32.52 -1.73 4.36
C LEU A 663 31.79 -0.42 4.60
N ALA A 664 31.47 -0.14 5.86
CA ALA A 664 31.05 1.19 6.29
C ALA A 664 32.00 1.75 7.35
N THR A 665 32.22 3.06 7.31
CA THR A 665 32.99 3.82 8.31
C THR A 665 32.06 4.84 8.95
N ARG A 666 31.66 4.61 10.20
CA ARG A 666 30.57 5.35 10.86
C ARG A 666 30.96 5.83 12.23
N PHE A 667 30.97 7.14 12.40
CA PHE A 667 31.12 7.82 13.69
C PHE A 667 30.87 9.30 13.45
N PRO A 668 30.34 10.06 14.44
CA PRO A 668 30.19 11.50 14.30
C PRO A 668 31.52 12.14 13.87
N TRP A 669 31.47 13.02 12.87
CA TRP A 669 32.67 13.74 12.46
C TRP A 669 33.21 14.56 13.62
N LYS A 670 34.52 14.46 13.84
CA LYS A 670 35.25 15.27 14.80
C LYS A 670 36.55 15.71 14.16
N HIS A 671 36.96 16.94 14.46
CA HIS A 671 38.25 17.45 14.02
C HIS A 671 39.39 16.57 14.55
N ASP A 672 40.28 16.15 13.67
CA ASP A 672 41.44 15.31 13.97
C ASP A 672 42.65 15.88 13.24
N SER A 673 43.61 16.42 13.99
CA SER A 673 44.82 17.05 13.45
C SER A 673 45.69 16.10 12.61
N ARG A 674 45.62 14.79 12.85
CA ARG A 674 46.29 13.79 12.01
C ARG A 674 45.58 13.67 10.68
N MET A 675 44.24 13.57 10.70
CA MET A 675 43.44 13.49 9.47
C MET A 675 43.58 14.75 8.64
N GLU A 676 43.58 15.94 9.26
CA GLU A 676 43.81 17.22 8.58
C GLU A 676 45.09 17.23 7.73
N LYS A 677 46.20 16.73 8.32
CA LYS A 677 47.48 16.60 7.61
C LYS A 677 47.41 15.54 6.50
N LEU A 678 46.77 14.39 6.78
CA LEU A 678 46.66 13.29 5.81
C LEU A 678 45.76 13.62 4.62
N THR A 679 44.83 14.56 4.78
CA THR A 679 43.87 14.95 3.74
C THR A 679 44.22 16.28 3.08
N GLN A 680 45.36 16.89 3.42
CA GLN A 680 45.78 18.16 2.86
C GLN A 680 45.92 18.06 1.33
N GLY A 681 45.20 18.91 0.61
CA GLY A 681 45.19 18.93 -0.86
C GLY A 681 44.25 17.94 -1.54
N MET A 682 43.45 17.17 -0.78
CA MET A 682 42.39 16.35 -1.36
C MET A 682 41.25 17.24 -1.91
N VAL A 683 40.82 16.98 -3.15
CA VAL A 683 39.68 17.68 -3.77
C VAL A 683 38.38 17.02 -3.33
N LEU A 684 37.40 17.85 -2.93
CA LEU A 684 36.07 17.42 -2.49
C LEU A 684 35.38 16.54 -3.54
N ASN A 685 35.36 16.93 -4.82
CA ASN A 685 34.80 16.10 -5.89
C ASN A 685 35.85 15.84 -6.98
N GLY A 686 36.23 14.58 -7.16
CA GLY A 686 37.17 14.16 -8.21
C GLY A 686 38.13 13.05 -7.78
N ASN A 687 38.42 12.13 -8.72
CA ASN A 687 39.48 11.13 -8.59
C ASN A 687 40.80 11.82 -8.21
N SER A 688 41.55 11.21 -7.27
CA SER A 688 42.91 11.63 -6.89
C SER A 688 43.96 11.47 -8.02
N GLY A 689 43.52 11.36 -9.28
CA GLY A 689 44.37 11.27 -10.47
C GLY A 689 43.79 11.94 -11.73
N SER A 690 42.73 12.74 -11.61
CA SER A 690 42.24 13.53 -12.75
C SER A 690 42.00 14.96 -12.30
N ALA A 691 43.02 15.81 -12.46
CA ALA A 691 42.72 17.16 -12.91
C ALA A 691 41.76 17.01 -14.11
N ARG A 692 40.59 17.67 -14.06
CA ARG A 692 39.80 17.86 -15.28
C ARG A 692 40.75 18.51 -16.29
N SER A 693 41.24 17.73 -17.24
CA SER A 693 41.91 18.28 -18.41
C SER A 693 40.85 19.16 -19.06
N ALA A 694 41.01 20.49 -18.92
CA ALA A 694 40.38 21.41 -19.84
C ALA A 694 40.64 20.85 -21.23
N SER A 695 39.58 20.53 -21.98
CA SER A 695 39.61 19.85 -23.27
C SER A 695 40.81 20.30 -24.11
N SER A 696 41.88 19.53 -24.06
CA SER A 696 43.17 19.89 -24.63
C SER A 696 43.11 19.54 -26.12
N ASN A 697 43.17 20.55 -26.99
CA ASN A 697 43.39 20.36 -28.43
C ASN A 697 44.85 19.96 -28.71
N ARG A 698 45.42 19.03 -27.93
CA ARG A 698 46.76 18.51 -28.14
C ARG A 698 46.79 16.99 -28.11
N THR A 699 47.59 16.42 -29.00
CA THR A 699 47.91 14.99 -29.07
C THR A 699 48.86 14.56 -27.94
N PRO A 700 49.13 13.25 -27.76
CA PRO A 700 50.07 12.74 -26.74
C PRO A 700 51.51 13.25 -26.87
N ASP A 701 51.93 13.62 -28.08
CA ASP A 701 53.22 14.28 -28.39
C ASP A 701 53.19 15.80 -28.17
N GLY A 702 52.04 16.37 -27.77
CA GLY A 702 51.90 17.77 -27.41
C GLY A 702 51.66 18.72 -28.59
N SER A 703 51.53 18.21 -29.82
CA SER A 703 51.18 18.99 -31.01
C SER A 703 49.69 19.34 -31.03
N LYS A 704 49.33 20.49 -31.62
CA LYS A 704 47.92 20.95 -31.66
C LYS A 704 47.13 20.12 -32.69
N ILE A 705 45.98 19.60 -32.29
CA ILE A 705 45.05 18.87 -33.16
C ILE A 705 43.75 19.67 -33.37
N GLY A 706 43.31 19.79 -34.61
CA GLY A 706 42.06 20.45 -34.97
C GLY A 706 40.84 19.56 -34.65
N ARG A 707 39.75 20.18 -34.21
CA ARG A 707 38.49 19.47 -33.84
C ARG A 707 37.93 18.56 -34.94
N ASN A 708 38.22 18.83 -36.22
CA ASN A 708 37.75 18.02 -37.34
C ASN A 708 38.80 17.01 -37.86
N ASP A 709 40.02 17.01 -37.32
CA ASP A 709 41.10 16.12 -37.75
C ASP A 709 40.87 14.68 -37.26
N PRO A 710 41.45 13.67 -37.92
CA PRO A 710 41.40 12.29 -37.46
C PRO A 710 41.98 12.14 -36.05
N CYS A 711 41.27 11.46 -35.16
CA CYS A 711 41.65 11.32 -33.77
C CYS A 711 42.92 10.47 -33.61
N PHE A 712 43.86 10.93 -32.79
CA PHE A 712 45.17 10.29 -32.57
C PHE A 712 45.09 8.89 -31.93
N CYS A 713 43.92 8.46 -31.45
CA CYS A 713 43.70 7.12 -30.90
C CYS A 713 43.57 6.02 -31.98
N GLY A 714 43.72 6.36 -33.27
CA GLY A 714 43.66 5.41 -34.37
C GLY A 714 42.24 4.98 -34.79
N SER A 715 41.20 5.63 -34.26
CA SER A 715 39.80 5.26 -34.51
C SER A 715 39.26 5.67 -35.89
N GLY A 716 40.00 6.49 -36.65
CA GLY A 716 39.55 7.07 -37.93
C GLY A 716 38.43 8.13 -37.83
N LYS A 717 37.88 8.37 -36.62
CA LYS A 717 36.83 9.38 -36.38
C LYS A 717 37.43 10.77 -36.17
N LYS A 718 36.64 11.83 -36.42
CA LYS A 718 37.03 13.22 -36.12
C LYS A 718 37.26 13.40 -34.61
N PHE A 719 38.29 14.14 -34.22
CA PHE A 719 38.69 14.35 -32.82
C PHE A 719 37.52 14.81 -31.93
N LYS A 720 36.70 15.78 -32.40
CA LYS A 720 35.51 16.27 -31.69
C LYS A 720 34.41 15.23 -31.42
N LYS A 721 34.45 14.08 -32.09
CA LYS A 721 33.49 12.96 -31.94
C LYS A 721 34.15 11.72 -31.32
N CYS A 722 35.33 11.88 -30.72
CA CYS A 722 36.08 10.80 -30.10
C CYS A 722 36.72 11.31 -28.79
N CYS A 723 38.05 11.38 -28.69
CA CYS A 723 38.78 11.71 -27.46
C CYS A 723 38.66 13.18 -26.99
N PHE A 724 37.77 13.99 -27.59
CA PHE A 724 37.47 15.35 -27.16
C PHE A 724 36.30 15.42 -26.14
N LEU A 725 35.50 14.36 -26.02
CA LEU A 725 34.33 14.28 -25.13
C LEU A 725 34.68 13.64 -23.79
#